data_AF-F2QBN4-F1
#
_entry.id   AF-F2QBN4-F1
#
_cell.length_a   1.000
_cell.length_b   1.000
_cell.length_c   1.000
_cell.angle_alpha   90.00
_cell.angle_beta   90.00
_cell.angle_gamma   90.00
#
_symmetry.space_group_name_H-M   'P 1'
#
loop_
_entity.id
_entity.type
_entity.pdbx_description
1 polymer ?
#
loop_
_entity_poly.entity_id
_entity_poly.type
_entity_poly.pdbx_seq_one_letter_code
_entity_poly.pdbx_strand_id
1 'polypeptide(L)'
;MKWKYRMRMPFSTIFSRKKQAFLGLVVLLFSIFLLPLQSYAALEEIKNGTDISTLDIRKFNLNINNFSVLSKSQAVDQFHLSNPHYEYLWGGAYPGEMENFTLKVDKSKKQDQVFENPLSLKFTNIGTVNGKQVDAYLNFNKVTLHYLNTAQAESEMNSTQKSTVEFFSISELWESSAFEIGNVPYVDANHDYIMNKAFWIDADVTAELSYADGSETDLKLVMKPTDIDAMDANNLKETFYIKDYQNDVNLRLMNNANVLKQEDQGERTAWIATQITSGSYSENNISGFALRSNSNRMNFAYSSTEVASAVFGLYIEKLDPSPVLEVDPTEIPAKEGQDVTYKATFKIPVPGKDLLAAPSSIEMVQNFDDRLDYKELKVESGGVTLQEGRDYTIEKSGQTVTVKMTPEYIKANSSAEIIVTYNTTTNKKVEEKGPEKINNTVTLHVDNLSAPSNQVSTALLYEKHHEFVSGTPGKELPQEVKDLLPATEKNLPNGSQVTPTQPSQTEVKTAEGTWSFKSYDKSSETINGADAHFIGTWEFTPAPTYKATHEFVSGTPGKELPKEVKDLLPADQTDLKDGSQTTPTQPSQTEVKTAEGTWSFKSYDKTSDTINGADAHFIGTWEFTPAPTYKATHEFVSGTPGKELPQEVKALLPADQTDLKDGSQATPTQPSQTEVKTTEGTWSFKSYDKASETINGADAHFIGTWEFTPAPTYKATHEFVSGTPGKELPQEVKALLPADQTDLKDNGQATPTQPSQTEVKTAEGTWSFKSYDKTSETINGADAHFVGTWEFTPAPNKNSGNKGTWSFKSYDNTSETINGSDVKFVGTWEFTASPAPTVTHKAVHEFVSGTPGKELPQEVKSLLPSDQTDLKDGSQVTPTQPSQTEVKTAEGTWSFKSYDKTSETINGSDVKFVGTWEFTPAPTVTHKAVHEFVSGTPGKELPQEVKSLLPSDQTDLKDGSQVTPTQPSQTEVKTAEGTWSFKSYDKASETINGADAHFVGTWEFTPAPNKNSGNNSQPEEGSSQTKGLLPNTGSAVSGLLSIIGLAFASLAAFVLRKKD
;
A
#
# COMPACT_ATOMS: atom_id res chain seq x y z
N MET A 1 58.88 -9.73 45.61
CA MET A 1 58.17 -9.45 46.89
C MET A 1 57.59 -8.04 46.84
N LYS A 2 56.46 -7.77 47.52
CA LYS A 2 55.55 -6.62 47.31
C LYS A 2 54.81 -6.68 45.93
N TRP A 3 53.54 -6.28 45.77
CA TRP A 3 52.46 -5.97 46.76
C TRP A 3 51.05 -6.23 46.15
N LYS A 4 49.95 -5.89 46.87
CA LYS A 4 48.55 -6.33 46.61
C LYS A 4 47.68 -5.35 45.78
N TYR A 5 46.62 -5.88 45.15
CA TYR A 5 45.16 -5.51 45.15
C TYR A 5 44.47 -6.15 43.92
N ARG A 6 43.16 -6.44 43.80
CA ARG A 6 41.94 -6.38 44.68
C ARG A 6 41.52 -7.85 45.05
N MET A 7 40.40 -8.30 45.65
CA MET A 7 39.00 -7.88 45.98
C MET A 7 38.04 -7.87 44.77
N ARG A 8 37.02 -8.75 44.65
CA ARG A 8 35.79 -9.08 45.47
C ARG A 8 34.65 -8.04 45.27
N MET A 9 33.55 -8.36 44.57
CA MET A 9 32.36 -9.20 44.91
C MET A 9 31.31 -8.47 45.79
N PRO A 10 30.01 -8.86 45.82
CA PRO A 10 29.08 -9.30 44.75
C PRO A 10 27.67 -8.64 44.91
N PHE A 11 26.63 -8.99 44.11
CA PHE A 11 25.22 -9.17 44.57
C PHE A 11 24.26 -9.65 43.44
N SER A 12 23.07 -10.14 43.83
CA SER A 12 21.93 -10.57 43.00
C SER A 12 20.81 -9.48 42.97
N THR A 13 19.58 -9.60 42.42
CA THR A 13 18.71 -10.76 42.09
C THR A 13 17.54 -10.35 41.15
N ILE A 14 17.11 -11.26 40.25
CA ILE A 14 15.73 -11.48 39.71
C ILE A 14 14.79 -10.30 39.39
N PHE A 15 14.45 -10.13 38.10
CA PHE A 15 13.09 -10.12 37.46
C PHE A 15 13.27 -9.73 35.97
N SER A 16 12.51 -10.20 34.96
CA SER A 16 11.38 -11.15 34.91
C SER A 16 11.41 -11.97 33.60
N ARG A 17 11.38 -13.31 33.69
CA ARG A 17 11.25 -14.21 32.52
C ARG A 17 9.81 -14.21 31.98
N LYS A 18 9.41 -13.24 31.15
CA LYS A 18 8.12 -13.35 30.40
C LYS A 18 7.90 -12.51 29.12
N LYS A 19 8.89 -11.78 28.60
CA LYS A 19 8.73 -10.95 27.37
C LYS A 19 9.85 -11.08 26.30
N GLN A 20 10.51 -12.24 26.20
CA GLN A 20 11.37 -12.59 25.05
C GLN A 20 10.86 -13.79 24.24
N ALA A 21 9.75 -14.42 24.67
CA ALA A 21 9.26 -15.69 24.11
C ALA A 21 8.28 -15.55 22.92
N PHE A 22 8.23 -14.38 22.25
CA PHE A 22 7.21 -14.12 21.21
C PHE A 22 7.78 -13.62 19.87
N LEU A 23 9.03 -13.15 19.82
CA LEU A 23 9.68 -12.74 18.56
C LEU A 23 10.75 -13.74 18.10
N GLY A 24 11.43 -14.40 19.04
CA GLY A 24 12.26 -15.58 18.76
C GLY A 24 11.46 -16.86 18.48
N LEU A 25 10.12 -16.80 18.48
CA LEU A 25 9.24 -17.94 18.21
C LEU A 25 8.84 -18.03 16.72
N VAL A 26 8.69 -16.90 16.05
CA VAL A 26 8.15 -16.83 14.67
C VAL A 26 9.19 -17.30 13.65
N VAL A 27 10.46 -16.92 13.82
CA VAL A 27 11.56 -17.41 12.97
C VAL A 27 11.87 -18.88 13.24
N LEU A 28 11.64 -19.37 14.47
CA LEU A 28 11.88 -20.76 14.84
C LEU A 28 10.80 -21.73 14.30
N LEU A 29 9.59 -21.24 14.01
CA LEU A 29 8.47 -22.09 13.58
C LEU A 29 8.45 -22.41 12.08
N PHE A 30 9.11 -21.63 11.22
CA PHE A 30 9.27 -21.98 9.80
C PHE A 30 10.50 -22.87 9.53
N SER A 31 11.56 -22.75 10.33
CA SER A 31 12.79 -23.56 10.17
C SER A 31 12.73 -24.96 10.80
N ILE A 32 11.58 -25.41 11.30
CA ILE A 32 11.42 -26.73 11.95
C ILE A 32 10.61 -27.74 11.11
N PHE A 33 9.93 -27.30 10.05
CA PHE A 33 9.17 -28.19 9.14
C PHE A 33 9.92 -28.58 7.84
N LEU A 34 11.15 -28.09 7.65
CA LEU A 34 12.05 -28.47 6.54
C LEU A 34 13.47 -28.85 7.00
N LEU A 35 13.66 -29.15 8.29
CA LEU A 35 14.83 -29.90 8.71
C LEU A 35 14.60 -31.38 8.37
N PRO A 36 15.50 -32.06 7.63
CA PRO A 36 15.50 -33.51 7.67
C PRO A 36 15.73 -33.93 9.13
N LEU A 37 14.91 -34.85 9.63
CA LEU A 37 15.25 -35.59 10.83
C LEU A 37 16.51 -36.39 10.49
N GLN A 38 17.68 -35.89 10.90
CA GLN A 38 18.89 -36.70 10.98
C GLN A 38 18.71 -37.74 12.09
N SER A 39 17.92 -38.78 11.78
CA SER A 39 18.26 -40.11 12.26
C SER A 39 19.68 -40.37 11.78
N TYR A 40 20.62 -40.39 12.72
CA TYR A 40 21.96 -40.91 12.48
C TYR A 40 21.79 -42.35 12.01
N ALA A 41 21.84 -42.55 10.70
CA ALA A 41 21.76 -43.86 10.09
C ALA A 41 22.99 -44.62 10.57
N ALA A 42 22.76 -45.72 11.31
CA ALA A 42 23.85 -46.51 11.84
C ALA A 42 24.66 -47.09 10.66
N LEU A 43 25.98 -46.93 10.74
CA LEU A 43 26.95 -47.48 9.80
C LEU A 43 26.61 -48.93 9.42
N GLU A 44 26.32 -49.17 8.14
CA GLU A 44 26.11 -50.52 7.61
C GLU A 44 27.41 -51.11 7.05
N GLU A 45 27.91 -52.18 7.67
CA GLU A 45 29.15 -52.86 7.26
C GLU A 45 28.87 -54.15 6.49
N ILE A 46 29.10 -54.13 5.18
CA ILE A 46 28.72 -55.21 4.26
C ILE A 46 29.97 -55.90 3.71
N LYS A 47 29.99 -57.23 3.77
CA LYS A 47 30.95 -58.07 3.01
C LYS A 47 30.20 -59.11 2.19
N ASN A 48 30.26 -59.02 0.86
CA ASN A 48 29.43 -59.82 -0.04
C ASN A 48 30.12 -60.15 -1.38
N GLY A 49 29.37 -60.66 -2.37
CA GLY A 49 29.91 -61.05 -3.67
C GLY A 49 30.05 -59.94 -4.72
N THR A 50 29.80 -58.67 -4.39
CA THR A 50 29.86 -57.55 -5.34
C THR A 50 31.28 -57.32 -5.83
N ASP A 51 31.48 -57.26 -7.15
CA ASP A 51 32.78 -56.93 -7.75
C ASP A 51 32.98 -55.41 -7.78
N ILE A 52 33.79 -54.92 -6.85
CA ILE A 52 34.05 -53.50 -6.62
C ILE A 52 34.75 -52.85 -7.83
N SER A 53 35.47 -53.63 -8.66
CA SER A 53 36.07 -53.13 -9.91
C SER A 53 35.07 -52.81 -11.01
N THR A 54 33.82 -53.29 -10.88
CA THR A 54 32.76 -53.16 -11.90
C THR A 54 31.58 -52.26 -11.49
N LEU A 55 31.70 -51.57 -10.35
CA LEU A 55 30.69 -50.62 -9.88
C LEU A 55 30.49 -49.49 -10.90
N ASP A 56 29.25 -49.27 -11.30
CA ASP A 56 28.84 -48.21 -12.22
C ASP A 56 28.57 -46.89 -11.47
N ILE A 57 29.31 -46.63 -10.40
CA ILE A 57 29.26 -45.37 -9.65
C ILE A 57 29.88 -44.22 -10.47
N ARG A 58 29.41 -42.99 -10.27
CA ARG A 58 29.91 -41.82 -11.00
C ARG A 58 31.22 -41.34 -10.37
N LYS A 59 32.35 -41.59 -11.02
CA LYS A 59 33.62 -40.87 -10.75
C LYS A 59 33.50 -39.42 -11.22
N PHE A 60 34.02 -38.49 -10.44
CA PHE A 60 34.09 -37.08 -10.82
C PHE A 60 35.40 -36.73 -11.53
N ASN A 61 35.36 -35.67 -12.34
CA ASN A 61 36.51 -35.19 -13.10
C ASN A 61 37.44 -34.31 -12.25
N LEU A 62 38.49 -34.90 -11.67
CA LEU A 62 39.55 -34.20 -10.93
C LEU A 62 40.86 -34.31 -11.71
N ASN A 63 41.37 -33.21 -12.28
CA ASN A 63 42.61 -33.22 -13.06
C ASN A 63 43.37 -31.88 -13.04
N ILE A 64 44.56 -31.85 -13.64
CA ILE A 64 45.46 -30.67 -13.68
C ILE A 64 44.89 -29.42 -14.38
N ASN A 65 43.79 -29.55 -15.15
CA ASN A 65 43.17 -28.44 -15.88
C ASN A 65 42.01 -27.78 -15.12
N ASN A 66 41.49 -28.41 -14.04
CA ASN A 66 40.37 -27.86 -13.26
C ASN A 66 40.64 -27.71 -11.76
N PHE A 67 41.80 -28.16 -11.25
CA PHE A 67 42.24 -27.83 -9.90
C PHE A 67 42.66 -26.36 -9.76
N SER A 68 42.68 -25.88 -8.53
CA SER A 68 43.17 -24.57 -8.11
C SER A 68 43.62 -24.64 -6.66
N VAL A 69 44.67 -23.89 -6.31
CA VAL A 69 45.19 -23.84 -4.93
C VAL A 69 44.48 -22.71 -4.18
N LEU A 70 43.64 -23.06 -3.20
CA LEU A 70 42.99 -22.10 -2.32
C LEU A 70 43.97 -21.55 -1.28
N SER A 71 44.81 -22.41 -0.72
CA SER A 71 45.94 -22.00 0.11
C SER A 71 47.04 -23.07 0.12
N LYS A 72 48.28 -22.64 0.37
CA LYS A 72 49.41 -23.54 0.69
C LYS A 72 50.38 -22.87 1.66
N SER A 73 51.00 -23.67 2.52
CA SER A 73 52.04 -23.22 3.43
C SER A 73 53.37 -22.95 2.70
N GLN A 74 54.28 -22.19 3.32
CA GLN A 74 55.63 -21.97 2.78
C GLN A 74 56.49 -23.25 2.72
N ALA A 75 56.10 -24.30 3.45
CA ALA A 75 56.76 -25.59 3.43
C ALA A 75 56.45 -26.39 2.16
N VAL A 76 55.30 -26.17 1.51
CA VAL A 76 54.96 -26.84 0.25
C VAL A 76 55.83 -26.29 -0.88
N ASP A 77 56.46 -27.19 -1.61
CA ASP A 77 56.96 -26.96 -2.97
C ASP A 77 55.96 -27.55 -3.96
N GLN A 78 55.61 -26.78 -4.99
CA GLN A 78 54.66 -27.19 -6.02
C GLN A 78 55.30 -26.89 -7.37
N PHE A 79 55.33 -27.88 -8.25
CA PHE A 79 55.90 -27.77 -9.59
C PHE A 79 55.16 -28.69 -10.56
N HIS A 80 55.22 -28.32 -11.83
CA HIS A 80 54.64 -29.08 -12.93
C HIS A 80 55.68 -30.05 -13.51
N LEU A 81 55.25 -31.27 -13.82
CA LEU A 81 56.08 -32.30 -14.44
C LEU A 81 55.42 -32.80 -15.72
N SER A 82 56.17 -32.77 -16.83
CA SER A 82 55.81 -33.44 -18.07
C SER A 82 56.62 -34.73 -18.21
N ASN A 83 55.92 -35.84 -18.42
CA ASN A 83 56.45 -37.19 -18.53
C ASN A 83 57.37 -37.61 -17.35
N PRO A 84 56.89 -37.54 -16.09
CA PRO A 84 57.72 -37.71 -14.90
C PRO A 84 58.33 -39.11 -14.79
N HIS A 85 59.53 -39.18 -14.20
CA HIS A 85 60.16 -40.44 -13.82
C HIS A 85 59.69 -40.88 -12.43
N TYR A 86 59.32 -42.15 -12.30
CA TYR A 86 58.83 -42.76 -11.05
C TYR A 86 59.99 -43.20 -10.14
N GLU A 87 59.90 -42.84 -8.85
CA GLU A 87 60.86 -43.02 -7.75
C GLU A 87 62.22 -42.33 -7.98
N TYR A 88 62.85 -42.50 -9.14
CA TYR A 88 64.21 -42.02 -9.43
C TYR A 88 64.34 -41.48 -10.86
N LEU A 89 65.21 -40.49 -11.07
CA LEU A 89 65.51 -39.91 -12.39
C LEU A 89 66.10 -40.90 -13.41
N TRP A 90 66.66 -42.03 -12.95
CA TRP A 90 67.10 -43.14 -13.80
C TRP A 90 66.04 -44.22 -14.02
N GLY A 91 64.88 -44.09 -13.37
CA GLY A 91 63.69 -44.93 -13.56
C GLY A 91 62.97 -44.64 -14.87
N GLY A 92 61.88 -45.37 -15.12
CA GLY A 92 61.04 -45.15 -16.30
C GLY A 92 60.29 -43.82 -16.23
N ALA A 93 60.32 -43.05 -17.32
CA ALA A 93 59.43 -41.92 -17.53
C ALA A 93 58.04 -42.44 -17.93
N TYR A 94 57.00 -41.97 -17.24
CA TYR A 94 55.61 -42.33 -17.51
C TYR A 94 54.94 -41.25 -18.36
N PRO A 95 54.25 -41.60 -19.47
CA PRO A 95 53.73 -40.61 -20.40
C PRO A 95 52.49 -39.90 -19.85
N GLY A 96 52.57 -38.58 -19.71
CA GLY A 96 51.48 -37.74 -19.20
C GLY A 96 51.98 -36.49 -18.49
N GLU A 97 51.06 -35.64 -18.08
CA GLU A 97 51.34 -34.39 -17.36
C GLU A 97 50.86 -34.49 -15.91
N MET A 98 51.58 -33.87 -14.98
CA MET A 98 51.36 -33.99 -13.54
C MET A 98 51.61 -32.66 -12.83
N GLU A 99 50.76 -32.30 -11.87
CA GLU A 99 51.08 -31.29 -10.86
C GLU A 99 51.52 -31.98 -9.56
N ASN A 100 52.74 -31.70 -9.10
CA ASN A 100 53.38 -32.42 -8.00
C ASN A 100 53.63 -31.52 -6.78
N PHE A 101 53.45 -32.06 -5.56
CA PHE A 101 53.48 -31.29 -4.31
C PHE A 101 54.31 -32.02 -3.24
N THR A 102 55.43 -31.40 -2.87
CA THR A 102 56.40 -31.94 -1.88
C THR A 102 56.51 -31.03 -0.66
N LEU A 103 57.00 -31.55 0.47
CA LEU A 103 57.23 -30.80 1.71
C LEU A 103 58.71 -30.58 1.99
N LYS A 104 59.11 -29.32 2.17
CA LYS A 104 60.48 -28.90 2.53
C LYS A 104 60.80 -29.28 3.98
N VAL A 105 61.81 -30.12 4.18
CA VAL A 105 62.20 -30.62 5.50
C VAL A 105 63.30 -29.80 6.17
N ASP A 106 63.24 -29.66 7.49
CA ASP A 106 64.38 -29.17 8.27
C ASP A 106 65.43 -30.27 8.40
N LYS A 107 66.43 -30.22 7.53
CA LYS A 107 67.51 -31.21 7.45
C LYS A 107 68.41 -31.27 8.69
N SER A 108 68.34 -30.29 9.59
CA SER A 108 69.01 -30.37 10.90
C SER A 108 68.28 -31.29 11.89
N LYS A 109 67.02 -31.63 11.61
CA LYS A 109 66.13 -32.41 12.49
C LYS A 109 65.88 -33.81 11.92
N LYS A 110 66.77 -34.75 12.26
CA LYS A 110 66.62 -36.20 12.02
C LYS A 110 65.62 -36.83 13.01
N GLN A 111 64.36 -36.40 12.86
CA GLN A 111 63.21 -36.73 13.69
C GLN A 111 61.93 -36.36 12.93
N ASP A 112 60.78 -36.79 13.44
CA ASP A 112 59.47 -36.47 12.86
C ASP A 112 59.22 -34.96 12.72
N GLN A 113 58.55 -34.59 11.63
CA GLN A 113 58.23 -33.21 11.24
C GLN A 113 56.74 -33.11 10.87
N VAL A 114 56.02 -32.22 11.55
CA VAL A 114 54.57 -32.05 11.39
C VAL A 114 54.28 -30.76 10.63
N PHE A 115 53.42 -30.86 9.62
CA PHE A 115 52.97 -29.75 8.78
C PHE A 115 51.45 -29.63 8.93
N GLU A 116 51.00 -28.62 9.66
CA GLU A 116 49.57 -28.33 9.87
C GLU A 116 49.02 -27.50 8.70
N ASN A 117 47.86 -27.89 8.17
CA ASN A 117 47.18 -27.30 7.02
C ASN A 117 48.11 -26.94 5.82
N PRO A 118 48.95 -27.88 5.32
CA PRO A 118 49.97 -27.56 4.33
C PRO A 118 49.41 -27.15 2.97
N LEU A 119 48.26 -27.69 2.55
CA LEU A 119 47.69 -27.52 1.21
C LEU A 119 46.16 -27.60 1.23
N SER A 120 45.50 -26.69 0.52
CA SER A 120 44.04 -26.64 0.36
C SER A 120 43.69 -26.34 -1.10
N LEU A 121 42.85 -27.19 -1.71
CA LEU A 121 42.56 -27.19 -3.13
C LEU A 121 41.06 -27.11 -3.42
N LYS A 122 40.72 -26.56 -4.59
CA LYS A 122 39.41 -26.67 -5.22
C LYS A 122 39.56 -27.20 -6.65
N PHE A 123 38.86 -28.29 -6.97
CA PHE A 123 38.58 -28.73 -8.33
C PHE A 123 37.22 -28.15 -8.75
N THR A 124 37.20 -27.38 -9.84
CA THR A 124 36.02 -26.63 -10.28
C THR A 124 35.26 -27.38 -11.38
N ASN A 125 33.92 -27.41 -11.32
CA ASN A 125 33.04 -28.06 -12.30
C ASN A 125 33.49 -29.50 -12.63
N ILE A 126 33.57 -30.35 -11.59
CA ILE A 126 33.99 -31.76 -11.70
C ILE A 126 32.90 -32.66 -12.33
N GLY A 127 31.71 -32.11 -12.55
CA GLY A 127 30.56 -32.78 -13.17
C GLY A 127 29.25 -32.05 -12.91
N THR A 128 28.15 -32.54 -13.50
CA THR A 128 26.81 -31.96 -13.33
C THR A 128 25.84 -33.04 -12.82
N VAL A 129 25.26 -32.84 -11.63
CA VAL A 129 24.36 -33.79 -10.94
C VAL A 129 23.06 -33.08 -10.61
N ASN A 130 21.90 -33.73 -10.84
CA ASN A 130 20.57 -33.14 -10.59
C ASN A 130 20.39 -31.73 -11.21
N GLY A 131 20.98 -31.51 -12.40
CA GLY A 131 20.99 -30.22 -13.12
C GLY A 131 22.02 -29.19 -12.63
N LYS A 132 22.69 -29.42 -11.51
CA LYS A 132 23.63 -28.48 -10.87
C LYS A 132 25.09 -28.84 -11.15
N GLN A 133 25.95 -27.84 -11.32
CA GLN A 133 27.40 -28.04 -11.35
C GLN A 133 27.91 -28.41 -9.95
N VAL A 134 28.87 -29.32 -9.88
CA VAL A 134 29.53 -29.77 -8.65
C VAL A 134 31.00 -29.33 -8.67
N ASP A 135 31.49 -28.85 -7.54
CA ASP A 135 32.90 -28.63 -7.23
C ASP A 135 33.38 -29.66 -6.19
N ALA A 136 34.68 -29.95 -6.16
CA ALA A 136 35.31 -30.69 -5.07
C ALA A 136 36.36 -29.83 -4.35
N TYR A 137 36.46 -30.02 -3.04
CA TYR A 137 37.45 -29.41 -2.18
C TYR A 137 38.31 -30.51 -1.56
N LEU A 138 39.63 -30.34 -1.58
CA LEU A 138 40.59 -31.29 -1.00
C LEU A 138 41.54 -30.52 -0.09
N ASN A 139 41.35 -30.67 1.22
CA ASN A 139 42.12 -29.97 2.25
C ASN A 139 42.98 -30.96 3.01
N PHE A 140 44.30 -30.86 2.86
CA PHE A 140 45.25 -31.55 3.71
C PHE A 140 45.23 -30.84 5.08
N ASN A 141 44.50 -31.42 6.02
CA ASN A 141 44.34 -30.88 7.37
C ASN A 141 45.69 -30.91 8.10
N LYS A 142 46.47 -31.98 7.90
CA LYS A 142 47.82 -32.17 8.44
C LYS A 142 48.57 -33.22 7.64
N VAL A 143 49.88 -33.04 7.45
CA VAL A 143 50.79 -34.10 6.98
C VAL A 143 51.91 -34.25 8.00
N THR A 144 52.17 -35.48 8.44
CA THR A 144 53.29 -35.80 9.33
C THR A 144 54.30 -36.63 8.56
N LEU A 145 55.55 -36.15 8.51
CA LEU A 145 56.68 -36.90 7.97
C LEU A 145 57.37 -37.59 9.15
N HIS A 146 57.30 -38.92 9.22
CA HIS A 146 57.87 -39.74 10.28
C HIS A 146 59.25 -40.26 9.86
N TYR A 147 60.29 -39.93 10.64
CA TYR A 147 61.67 -40.17 10.23
C TYR A 147 62.05 -41.65 10.39
N LEU A 148 62.41 -42.31 9.28
CA LEU A 148 62.66 -43.75 9.24
C LEU A 148 63.87 -44.20 10.07
N ASN A 149 64.78 -43.29 10.42
CA ASN A 149 65.98 -43.57 11.22
C ASN A 149 66.88 -44.70 10.65
N THR A 150 66.85 -44.88 9.33
CA THR A 150 67.71 -45.79 8.58
C THR A 150 68.97 -45.07 8.07
N ALA A 151 69.98 -45.85 7.62
CA ALA A 151 71.17 -45.29 6.98
C ALA A 151 70.82 -44.56 5.65
N GLN A 152 69.77 -45.00 4.95
CA GLN A 152 69.25 -44.30 3.76
C GLN A 152 68.64 -42.95 4.15
N ALA A 153 67.79 -42.90 5.18
CA ALA A 153 67.20 -41.66 5.67
C ALA A 153 68.25 -40.65 6.15
N GLU A 154 69.32 -41.11 6.80
CA GLU A 154 70.45 -40.25 7.14
C GLU A 154 71.23 -39.77 5.90
N SER A 155 71.40 -40.63 4.88
CA SER A 155 72.04 -40.25 3.61
C SER A 155 71.29 -39.13 2.90
N GLU A 156 69.96 -39.26 2.73
CA GLU A 156 69.12 -38.24 2.11
C GLU A 156 69.16 -36.91 2.87
N MET A 157 69.05 -36.96 4.20
CA MET A 157 69.11 -35.77 5.06
C MET A 157 70.49 -35.08 5.02
N ASN A 158 71.57 -35.84 4.80
CA ASN A 158 72.93 -35.31 4.65
C ASN A 158 73.26 -34.86 3.22
N SER A 159 72.56 -35.36 2.20
CA SER A 159 72.80 -35.07 0.76
C SER A 159 72.74 -33.57 0.48
N THR A 160 73.61 -33.03 -0.37
CA THR A 160 73.53 -31.61 -0.77
C THR A 160 72.44 -31.32 -1.81
N GLN A 161 71.91 -32.36 -2.48
CA GLN A 161 70.94 -32.25 -3.57
C GLN A 161 69.49 -32.35 -3.05
N LYS A 162 69.21 -33.29 -2.15
CA LYS A 162 67.84 -33.60 -1.71
C LYS A 162 67.38 -32.64 -0.60
N SER A 163 66.12 -32.23 -0.59
CA SER A 163 65.59 -31.16 0.29
C SER A 163 64.09 -31.21 0.60
N THR A 164 63.30 -31.95 -0.18
CA THR A 164 61.86 -32.13 0.06
C THR A 164 61.49 -33.61 0.20
N VAL A 165 60.27 -33.90 0.63
CA VAL A 165 59.69 -35.26 0.67
C VAL A 165 58.36 -35.22 -0.07
N GLU A 166 58.05 -36.24 -0.87
CA GLU A 166 56.78 -36.34 -1.59
C GLU A 166 55.60 -36.50 -0.62
N PHE A 167 54.44 -35.92 -0.97
CA PHE A 167 53.19 -36.26 -0.27
C PHE A 167 51.93 -36.32 -1.15
N PHE A 168 51.89 -35.61 -2.29
CA PHE A 168 50.68 -35.50 -3.09
C PHE A 168 50.95 -35.11 -4.55
N SER A 169 50.22 -35.72 -5.50
CA SER A 169 50.23 -35.31 -6.90
C SER A 169 48.83 -35.38 -7.55
N ILE A 170 48.65 -34.66 -8.65
CA ILE A 170 47.46 -34.72 -9.52
C ILE A 170 47.95 -35.13 -10.91
N SER A 171 47.51 -36.29 -11.39
CA SER A 171 47.83 -36.80 -12.73
C SER A 171 46.80 -37.85 -13.18
N GLU A 172 46.86 -38.23 -14.46
CA GLU A 172 46.08 -39.37 -15.00
C GLU A 172 46.99 -40.55 -15.41
N LEU A 173 48.16 -40.71 -14.75
CA LEU A 173 49.14 -41.77 -15.10
C LEU A 173 48.64 -43.20 -14.76
N TRP A 174 47.86 -43.33 -13.69
CA TRP A 174 47.40 -44.63 -13.14
C TRP A 174 45.90 -44.85 -13.34
N GLU A 175 45.08 -43.87 -12.92
CA GLU A 175 43.64 -43.81 -13.20
C GLU A 175 43.31 -42.44 -13.80
N SER A 176 42.33 -42.38 -14.72
CA SER A 176 41.76 -41.10 -15.14
C SER A 176 41.02 -40.41 -13.99
N SER A 177 41.06 -39.09 -13.97
CA SER A 177 40.34 -38.22 -13.05
C SER A 177 40.60 -38.54 -11.57
N ALA A 178 41.87 -38.57 -11.20
CA ALA A 178 42.35 -39.01 -9.90
C ALA A 178 43.44 -38.09 -9.33
N PHE A 179 43.78 -38.33 -8.06
CA PHE A 179 44.93 -37.77 -7.38
C PHE A 179 45.64 -38.87 -6.58
N GLU A 180 46.92 -38.66 -6.28
CA GLU A 180 47.78 -39.65 -5.63
C GLU A 180 48.29 -39.07 -4.31
N ILE A 181 48.30 -39.88 -3.24
CA ILE A 181 48.87 -39.52 -1.94
C ILE A 181 49.89 -40.59 -1.57
N GLY A 182 51.10 -40.16 -1.21
CA GLY A 182 52.19 -41.06 -0.83
C GLY A 182 53.56 -40.42 -0.92
N ASN A 183 54.59 -41.21 -0.63
CA ASN A 183 55.97 -40.72 -0.49
C ASN A 183 56.92 -41.20 -1.60
N VAL A 184 56.38 -41.63 -2.75
CA VAL A 184 57.16 -42.07 -3.92
C VAL A 184 57.47 -40.88 -4.84
N PRO A 185 58.73 -40.43 -4.97
CA PRO A 185 59.03 -39.23 -5.73
C PRO A 185 58.67 -39.31 -7.21
N TYR A 186 58.08 -38.23 -7.74
CA TYR A 186 58.01 -37.98 -9.18
C TYR A 186 59.02 -36.88 -9.55
N VAL A 187 59.93 -37.19 -10.48
CA VAL A 187 61.06 -36.30 -10.80
C VAL A 187 61.31 -36.12 -12.30
N ASP A 188 61.88 -34.98 -12.66
CA ASP A 188 62.56 -34.75 -13.94
C ASP A 188 64.01 -34.29 -13.69
N ALA A 189 64.73 -33.90 -14.74
CA ALA A 189 66.11 -33.42 -14.63
C ALA A 189 66.28 -32.09 -13.87
N ASN A 190 65.19 -31.37 -13.57
CA ASN A 190 65.19 -30.10 -12.84
C ASN A 190 64.76 -30.28 -11.37
N HIS A 191 63.92 -31.27 -11.08
CA HIS A 191 63.24 -31.47 -9.80
C HIS A 191 63.70 -32.73 -9.02
N ASP A 192 64.84 -33.34 -9.35
CA ASP A 192 65.46 -34.45 -8.58
C ASP A 192 66.05 -34.01 -7.21
N TYR A 193 65.28 -33.27 -6.41
CA TYR A 193 65.62 -32.85 -5.06
C TYR A 193 64.68 -33.41 -3.98
N ILE A 194 63.82 -34.36 -4.35
CA ILE A 194 62.90 -35.08 -3.45
C ILE A 194 63.61 -36.28 -2.83
N MET A 195 63.50 -36.49 -1.52
CA MET A 195 64.19 -37.56 -0.79
C MET A 195 63.55 -38.93 -0.97
N ASN A 196 64.37 -39.95 -1.19
CA ASN A 196 63.93 -41.35 -1.34
C ASN A 196 64.10 -42.13 -0.03
N LYS A 197 63.03 -42.71 0.52
CA LYS A 197 63.06 -43.58 1.72
C LYS A 197 63.69 -42.90 2.95
N ALA A 198 63.39 -41.62 3.14
CA ALA A 198 63.84 -40.82 4.29
C ALA A 198 62.78 -40.68 5.40
N PHE A 199 61.52 -40.54 4.99
CA PHE A 199 60.37 -40.47 5.88
C PHE A 199 59.23 -41.32 5.28
N TRP A 200 58.46 -41.99 6.12
CA TRP A 200 57.10 -42.40 5.77
C TRP A 200 56.13 -41.29 6.17
N ILE A 201 54.94 -41.24 5.57
CA ILE A 201 53.99 -40.14 5.81
C ILE A 201 52.70 -40.61 6.47
N ASP A 202 52.07 -39.74 7.25
CA ASP A 202 50.67 -39.84 7.67
C ASP A 202 49.96 -38.54 7.25
N ALA A 203 49.11 -38.62 6.22
CA ALA A 203 48.43 -37.50 5.58
C ALA A 203 46.93 -37.54 5.91
N ASP A 204 46.49 -36.56 6.69
CA ASP A 204 45.12 -36.34 7.16
C ASP A 204 44.39 -35.34 6.25
N VAL A 205 43.31 -35.77 5.60
CA VAL A 205 42.70 -35.08 4.48
C VAL A 205 41.18 -35.00 4.62
N THR A 206 40.63 -33.83 4.32
CA THR A 206 39.19 -33.64 4.08
C THR A 206 38.95 -33.63 2.58
N ALA A 207 38.09 -34.52 2.08
CA ALA A 207 37.45 -34.38 0.78
C ALA A 207 35.99 -33.92 0.96
N GLU A 208 35.54 -32.98 0.14
CA GLU A 208 34.17 -32.46 0.19
C GLU A 208 33.64 -32.11 -1.21
N LEU A 209 32.38 -32.44 -1.48
CA LEU A 209 31.64 -32.07 -2.69
C LEU A 209 30.73 -30.87 -2.37
N SER A 210 30.52 -29.96 -3.32
CA SER A 210 29.57 -28.85 -3.16
C SER A 210 28.90 -28.48 -4.47
N TYR A 211 27.62 -28.12 -4.45
CA TYR A 211 26.98 -27.50 -5.61
C TYR A 211 27.49 -26.05 -5.81
N ALA A 212 27.94 -25.74 -7.02
CA ALA A 212 28.54 -24.44 -7.34
C ALA A 212 27.54 -23.26 -7.31
N ASP A 213 26.23 -23.56 -7.25
CA ASP A 213 25.15 -22.57 -7.03
C ASP A 213 24.98 -22.14 -5.56
N GLY A 214 25.73 -22.77 -4.63
CA GLY A 214 25.66 -22.50 -3.20
C GLY A 214 24.44 -23.11 -2.49
N SER A 215 23.67 -23.96 -3.17
CA SER A 215 22.55 -24.68 -2.56
C SER A 215 23.00 -25.86 -1.68
N GLU A 216 22.13 -26.32 -0.78
CA GLU A 216 22.42 -27.45 0.09
C GLU A 216 22.81 -28.69 -0.72
N THR A 217 23.99 -29.23 -0.42
CA THR A 217 24.58 -30.34 -1.17
C THR A 217 24.13 -31.66 -0.57
N ASP A 218 23.03 -32.18 -1.12
CA ASP A 218 22.38 -33.42 -0.72
C ASP A 218 23.15 -34.69 -1.13
N LEU A 219 24.15 -34.56 -1.99
CA LEU A 219 25.06 -35.64 -2.41
C LEU A 219 25.75 -36.33 -1.22
N LYS A 220 26.06 -37.61 -1.39
CA LYS A 220 26.81 -38.41 -0.41
C LYS A 220 28.13 -38.86 -1.02
N LEU A 221 29.24 -38.34 -0.49
CA LEU A 221 30.56 -38.61 -1.05
C LEU A 221 30.90 -40.09 -0.91
N VAL A 222 31.22 -40.72 -2.03
CA VAL A 222 31.75 -42.08 -2.09
C VAL A 222 33.26 -42.05 -2.34
N MET A 223 34.01 -42.86 -1.58
CA MET A 223 35.42 -43.13 -1.81
C MET A 223 35.65 -44.62 -2.03
N LYS A 224 36.57 -44.96 -2.93
CA LYS A 224 36.92 -46.34 -3.32
C LYS A 224 38.44 -46.56 -3.23
N PRO A 225 39.02 -46.64 -2.01
CA PRO A 225 40.42 -46.98 -1.82
C PRO A 225 40.74 -48.37 -2.39
N THR A 226 41.89 -48.49 -3.05
CA THR A 226 42.34 -49.69 -3.77
C THR A 226 43.84 -49.86 -3.67
N ASP A 227 44.29 -51.09 -3.89
CA ASP A 227 45.72 -51.47 -3.87
C ASP A 227 46.44 -51.09 -2.56
N ILE A 228 45.72 -51.16 -1.43
CA ILE A 228 46.29 -50.99 -0.09
C ILE A 228 47.06 -52.27 0.27
N ASP A 229 48.27 -52.39 -0.28
CA ASP A 229 49.03 -53.63 -0.45
C ASP A 229 50.44 -53.57 0.15
N ALA A 230 51.01 -52.36 0.23
CA ALA A 230 52.46 -52.22 0.37
C ALA A 230 52.93 -52.47 1.81
N MET A 231 54.04 -53.21 1.93
CA MET A 231 54.65 -53.56 3.22
C MET A 231 56.18 -53.62 3.06
N ASP A 232 56.92 -53.06 4.01
CA ASP A 232 58.38 -52.91 3.88
C ASP A 232 59.21 -53.72 4.91
N ALA A 233 60.53 -53.63 4.77
CA ALA A 233 61.49 -54.26 5.68
C ALA A 233 61.57 -53.60 7.07
N ASN A 234 60.98 -52.41 7.24
CA ASN A 234 60.84 -51.70 8.51
C ASN A 234 59.59 -52.20 9.28
N ASN A 235 58.81 -53.11 8.70
CA ASN A 235 57.48 -53.54 9.17
C ASN A 235 56.47 -52.38 9.22
N LEU A 236 56.65 -51.37 8.38
CA LEU A 236 55.58 -50.43 8.03
C LEU A 236 54.65 -51.10 7.02
N LYS A 237 53.40 -50.65 7.04
CA LYS A 237 52.31 -51.19 6.25
C LYS A 237 51.45 -50.04 5.77
N GLU A 238 51.19 -50.03 4.48
CA GLU A 238 50.26 -49.10 3.88
C GLU A 238 48.89 -49.19 4.56
N THR A 239 48.32 -48.02 4.84
CA THR A 239 47.11 -47.90 5.66
C THR A 239 46.24 -46.77 5.16
N PHE A 240 44.99 -47.07 4.81
CA PHE A 240 43.94 -46.07 4.67
C PHE A 240 43.11 -46.03 5.97
N TYR A 241 42.68 -44.85 6.43
CA TYR A 241 41.81 -44.76 7.61
C TYR A 241 40.81 -43.61 7.55
N ILE A 242 39.67 -43.76 8.23
CA ILE A 242 38.69 -42.70 8.49
C ILE A 242 38.74 -42.36 9.98
N LYS A 243 38.71 -41.08 10.36
CA LYS A 243 38.79 -40.68 11.78
C LYS A 243 37.49 -40.90 12.53
N ASP A 244 36.42 -40.19 12.19
CA ASP A 244 35.14 -40.33 12.88
C ASP A 244 34.26 -41.42 12.21
N TYR A 245 34.85 -42.59 11.93
CA TYR A 245 34.29 -43.59 11.01
C TYR A 245 32.82 -43.95 11.26
N GLN A 246 32.45 -44.22 12.52
CA GLN A 246 31.11 -44.63 12.90
C GLN A 246 30.06 -43.51 12.82
N ASN A 247 30.47 -42.25 12.65
CA ASN A 247 29.60 -41.08 12.50
C ASN A 247 29.65 -40.47 11.08
N ASP A 248 30.84 -40.42 10.45
CA ASP A 248 31.06 -39.87 9.10
C ASP A 248 30.61 -40.84 7.98
N VAL A 249 30.61 -42.17 8.20
CA VAL A 249 30.29 -43.17 7.16
C VAL A 249 28.90 -43.77 7.35
N ASN A 250 28.14 -43.81 6.26
CA ASN A 250 26.82 -44.45 6.17
C ASN A 250 26.91 -45.95 5.89
N LEU A 251 27.73 -46.33 4.91
CA LEU A 251 27.83 -47.70 4.43
C LEU A 251 29.25 -48.02 3.97
N ARG A 252 29.75 -49.22 4.33
CA ARG A 252 31.07 -49.74 3.93
C ARG A 252 30.91 -51.08 3.23
N LEU A 253 31.33 -51.17 1.97
CA LEU A 253 31.27 -52.37 1.14
C LEU A 253 32.66 -53.00 0.98
N MET A 254 32.75 -54.29 1.27
CA MET A 254 33.86 -55.15 0.88
C MET A 254 33.40 -56.34 0.02
N ASN A 255 34.25 -56.77 -0.91
CA ASN A 255 34.10 -58.09 -1.52
C ASN A 255 34.50 -59.18 -0.51
N ASN A 256 33.91 -60.38 -0.62
CA ASN A 256 34.25 -61.57 0.15
C ASN A 256 35.76 -61.89 0.15
N ALA A 257 36.46 -61.59 -0.94
CA ALA A 257 37.90 -61.80 -1.12
C ALA A 257 38.79 -60.78 -0.38
N ASN A 258 38.23 -59.73 0.24
CA ASN A 258 39.04 -58.70 0.89
C ASN A 258 39.83 -59.29 2.08
N VAL A 259 41.13 -58.96 2.17
CA VAL A 259 42.08 -59.45 3.18
C VAL A 259 42.70 -58.34 4.02
N LEU A 260 42.27 -57.08 3.86
CA LEU A 260 42.76 -55.96 4.65
C LEU A 260 42.47 -56.18 6.14
N LYS A 261 43.44 -55.84 6.98
CA LYS A 261 43.22 -55.88 8.43
C LYS A 261 42.50 -54.59 8.85
N GLN A 262 41.21 -54.69 9.17
CA GLN A 262 40.50 -53.60 9.84
C GLN A 262 40.93 -53.52 11.32
N GLU A 263 41.23 -52.31 11.79
CA GLU A 263 41.53 -52.00 13.19
C GLU A 263 40.77 -50.74 13.63
N ASP A 264 39.94 -50.87 14.67
CA ASP A 264 39.35 -49.72 15.37
C ASP A 264 40.34 -49.22 16.44
N GLN A 265 40.87 -48.02 16.26
CA GLN A 265 41.90 -47.39 17.11
C GLN A 265 41.32 -46.22 17.94
N GLY A 266 40.01 -46.24 18.21
CA GLY A 266 39.29 -45.26 19.04
C GLY A 266 38.86 -44.01 18.26
N GLU A 267 39.81 -43.14 17.92
CA GLU A 267 39.58 -41.91 17.13
C GLU A 267 39.85 -42.11 15.62
N ARG A 268 39.93 -43.38 15.18
CA ARG A 268 39.95 -43.80 13.77
C ARG A 268 39.63 -45.28 13.61
N THR A 269 39.11 -45.65 12.44
CA THR A 269 39.13 -47.03 11.94
C THR A 269 40.02 -47.09 10.71
N ALA A 270 40.96 -48.04 10.72
CA ALA A 270 42.02 -48.19 9.74
C ALA A 270 41.91 -49.53 9.01
N TRP A 271 42.31 -49.56 7.74
CA TRP A 271 42.43 -50.76 6.91
C TRP A 271 43.87 -50.86 6.42
N ILE A 272 44.54 -51.92 6.87
CA ILE A 272 45.99 -52.07 6.80
C ILE A 272 46.35 -53.22 5.84
N ALA A 273 47.35 -53.00 5.00
CA ALA A 273 47.89 -53.97 4.06
C ALA A 273 48.31 -55.30 4.71
N THR A 274 48.06 -56.41 4.02
CA THR A 274 48.36 -57.79 4.50
C THR A 274 49.08 -58.67 3.49
N GLN A 275 48.94 -58.39 2.20
CA GLN A 275 49.59 -59.09 1.09
C GLN A 275 49.62 -58.19 -0.15
N ILE A 276 50.55 -58.47 -1.07
CA ILE A 276 50.62 -57.82 -2.37
C ILE A 276 49.42 -58.21 -3.25
N THR A 277 48.97 -57.28 -4.10
CA THR A 277 47.96 -57.43 -5.14
C THR A 277 48.48 -57.03 -6.52
N SER A 278 47.71 -57.32 -7.57
CA SER A 278 47.96 -56.85 -8.94
C SER A 278 46.77 -57.15 -9.85
N GLY A 279 46.48 -56.23 -10.77
CA GLY A 279 45.33 -56.23 -11.65
C GLY A 279 44.07 -55.72 -10.95
N SER A 280 43.37 -54.78 -11.60
CA SER A 280 42.17 -54.06 -11.11
C SER A 280 41.19 -54.88 -10.26
N TYR A 281 40.88 -56.12 -10.64
CA TYR A 281 40.02 -56.99 -9.83
C TYR A 281 40.61 -57.25 -8.43
N SER A 282 41.89 -57.59 -8.33
CA SER A 282 42.59 -57.81 -7.06
C SER A 282 42.68 -56.52 -6.25
N GLU A 283 43.11 -55.44 -6.90
CA GLU A 283 43.31 -54.10 -6.34
C GLU A 283 42.01 -53.52 -5.73
N ASN A 284 40.84 -53.87 -6.30
CA ASN A 284 39.53 -53.43 -5.83
C ASN A 284 38.85 -54.41 -4.85
N ASN A 285 39.07 -55.72 -4.97
CA ASN A 285 38.31 -56.73 -4.20
C ASN A 285 39.11 -57.41 -3.08
N ILE A 286 40.45 -57.44 -3.17
CA ILE A 286 41.35 -58.10 -2.21
C ILE A 286 41.99 -57.07 -1.27
N SER A 287 42.57 -56.02 -1.85
CA SER A 287 43.22 -54.88 -1.16
C SER A 287 42.42 -53.57 -1.26
N GLY A 288 41.18 -53.63 -1.77
CA GLY A 288 40.29 -52.47 -1.94
C GLY A 288 38.91 -52.67 -1.32
N PHE A 289 38.19 -51.56 -1.18
CA PHE A 289 36.83 -51.49 -0.64
C PHE A 289 36.15 -50.17 -1.05
N ALA A 290 34.86 -49.99 -0.72
CA ALA A 290 34.13 -48.75 -0.97
C ALA A 290 33.42 -48.23 0.29
N LEU A 291 33.30 -46.90 0.39
CA LEU A 291 32.71 -46.16 1.50
C LEU A 291 31.71 -45.13 0.98
N ARG A 292 30.49 -45.10 1.50
CA ARG A 292 29.49 -44.02 1.32
C ARG A 292 29.45 -43.18 2.59
N SER A 293 29.68 -41.88 2.49
CA SER A 293 29.55 -40.94 3.61
C SER A 293 28.09 -40.72 4.06
N ASN A 294 27.91 -40.29 5.31
CA ASN A 294 26.66 -39.69 5.79
C ASN A 294 26.40 -38.28 5.23
N SER A 295 27.40 -37.65 4.59
CA SER A 295 27.35 -36.28 4.06
C SER A 295 28.04 -36.12 2.71
N ASN A 296 28.08 -34.89 2.19
CA ASN A 296 28.88 -34.47 1.04
C ASN A 296 30.41 -34.50 1.29
N ARG A 297 30.84 -34.77 2.53
CA ARG A 297 32.22 -34.68 3.04
C ARG A 297 32.71 -36.02 3.62
N MET A 298 34.03 -36.25 3.63
CA MET A 298 34.66 -37.36 4.36
C MET A 298 36.04 -36.93 4.87
N ASN A 299 36.34 -37.17 6.15
CA ASN A 299 37.71 -37.04 6.67
C ASN A 299 38.43 -38.39 6.67
N PHE A 300 39.21 -38.59 5.61
CA PHE A 300 40.06 -39.76 5.42
C PHE A 300 41.53 -39.42 5.69
N ALA A 301 42.36 -40.44 5.69
CA ALA A 301 43.79 -40.30 5.76
C ALA A 301 44.50 -41.50 5.14
N TYR A 302 45.76 -41.29 4.78
CA TYR A 302 46.63 -42.30 4.19
C TYR A 302 47.98 -42.32 4.91
N SER A 303 48.53 -43.51 5.16
CA SER A 303 49.88 -43.69 5.69
C SER A 303 50.69 -44.65 4.81
N SER A 304 51.91 -44.22 4.44
CA SER A 304 52.81 -44.95 3.53
C SER A 304 53.74 -45.94 4.26
N THR A 305 54.49 -46.72 3.48
CA THR A 305 55.71 -47.40 3.94
C THR A 305 56.94 -46.47 3.75
N GLU A 306 58.18 -46.98 3.79
CA GLU A 306 59.34 -46.23 3.31
C GLU A 306 59.24 -45.75 1.85
N VAL A 307 58.44 -46.43 1.01
CA VAL A 307 58.07 -46.00 -0.35
C VAL A 307 56.74 -46.65 -0.75
N ALA A 308 55.64 -45.89 -0.69
CA ALA A 308 54.31 -46.29 -1.16
C ALA A 308 53.44 -45.07 -1.48
N SER A 309 52.53 -45.23 -2.43
CA SER A 309 51.51 -44.25 -2.77
C SER A 309 50.23 -44.95 -3.25
N ALA A 310 49.08 -44.36 -2.93
CA ALA A 310 47.78 -44.84 -3.37
C ALA A 310 47.04 -43.76 -4.17
N VAL A 311 46.24 -44.22 -5.13
CA VAL A 311 45.50 -43.38 -6.09
C VAL A 311 44.03 -43.32 -5.69
N PHE A 312 43.45 -42.13 -5.71
CA PHE A 312 42.11 -41.85 -5.24
C PHE A 312 41.30 -41.05 -6.25
N GLY A 313 40.04 -41.44 -6.42
CA GLY A 313 38.99 -40.61 -7.03
C GLY A 313 37.90 -40.27 -6.02
N LEU A 314 37.13 -39.23 -6.31
CA LEU A 314 35.89 -38.92 -5.59
C LEU A 314 34.70 -39.38 -6.45
N TYR A 315 33.68 -39.95 -5.80
CA TYR A 315 32.55 -40.60 -6.47
C TYR A 315 31.20 -40.22 -5.84
N ILE A 316 30.10 -40.53 -6.54
CA ILE A 316 28.75 -40.76 -5.96
C ILE A 316 28.10 -42.01 -6.59
N GLU A 317 27.17 -42.62 -5.88
CA GLU A 317 26.24 -43.61 -6.45
C GLU A 317 25.23 -42.96 -7.43
N LYS A 318 24.62 -43.77 -8.31
CA LYS A 318 23.78 -43.29 -9.41
C LYS A 318 22.28 -43.48 -9.17
N LEU A 319 21.60 -42.40 -8.84
CA LEU A 319 20.15 -42.27 -8.98
C LEU A 319 19.85 -41.66 -10.37
N ASP A 320 20.13 -42.43 -11.42
CA ASP A 320 20.23 -41.95 -12.81
C ASP A 320 19.32 -42.78 -13.77
N PRO A 321 18.34 -42.16 -14.48
CA PRO A 321 17.97 -40.75 -14.40
C PRO A 321 17.30 -40.39 -13.07
N SER A 322 17.35 -39.10 -12.72
CA SER A 322 16.54 -38.52 -11.65
C SER A 322 15.03 -38.76 -11.92
N PRO A 323 14.17 -38.78 -10.89
CA PRO A 323 12.74 -39.05 -11.06
C PRO A 323 12.07 -38.09 -12.05
N VAL A 324 11.11 -38.60 -12.82
CA VAL A 324 10.33 -37.79 -13.78
C VAL A 324 8.98 -37.46 -13.16
N LEU A 325 8.63 -36.18 -13.11
CA LEU A 325 7.36 -35.68 -12.60
C LEU A 325 6.57 -34.99 -13.71
N GLU A 326 5.30 -35.38 -13.83
CA GLU A 326 4.31 -34.82 -14.74
C GLU A 326 3.15 -34.22 -13.91
N VAL A 327 2.46 -33.21 -14.46
CA VAL A 327 1.26 -32.62 -13.85
C VAL A 327 0.14 -32.49 -14.89
N ASP A 328 -1.09 -32.77 -14.48
CA ASP A 328 -2.30 -32.62 -15.28
C ASP A 328 -3.43 -32.03 -14.40
N PRO A 329 -4.05 -30.89 -14.78
CA PRO A 329 -3.73 -30.03 -15.93
C PRO A 329 -2.55 -29.08 -15.67
N THR A 330 -1.99 -28.50 -16.74
CA THR A 330 -0.90 -27.50 -16.67
C THR A 330 -1.40 -26.08 -16.37
N GLU A 331 -2.71 -25.83 -16.39
CA GLU A 331 -3.34 -24.56 -16.04
C GLU A 331 -4.73 -24.78 -15.41
N ILE A 332 -5.10 -23.96 -14.43
CA ILE A 332 -6.39 -24.02 -13.73
C ILE A 332 -6.93 -22.61 -13.40
N PRO A 333 -8.25 -22.44 -13.24
CA PRO A 333 -8.81 -21.27 -12.58
C PRO A 333 -8.28 -21.10 -11.14
N ALA A 334 -7.99 -19.87 -10.74
CA ALA A 334 -7.65 -19.48 -9.37
C ALA A 334 -8.90 -19.48 -8.47
N LYS A 335 -9.48 -20.67 -8.27
CA LYS A 335 -10.72 -20.95 -7.51
C LYS A 335 -10.58 -22.23 -6.69
N GLU A 336 -11.29 -22.33 -5.58
CA GLU A 336 -11.32 -23.55 -4.75
C GLU A 336 -11.88 -24.76 -5.53
N GLY A 337 -11.37 -25.97 -5.23
CA GLY A 337 -11.92 -27.23 -5.75
C GLY A 337 -11.56 -27.60 -7.19
N GLN A 338 -10.48 -27.07 -7.76
CA GLN A 338 -9.93 -27.56 -9.04
C GLN A 338 -9.04 -28.78 -8.79
N ASP A 339 -9.23 -29.88 -9.53
CA ASP A 339 -8.36 -31.06 -9.45
C ASP A 339 -6.97 -30.75 -10.04
N VAL A 340 -5.90 -31.23 -9.38
CA VAL A 340 -4.53 -31.24 -9.90
C VAL A 340 -3.90 -32.60 -9.57
N THR A 341 -3.50 -33.32 -10.61
CA THR A 341 -2.93 -34.67 -10.52
C THR A 341 -1.44 -34.64 -10.84
N TYR A 342 -0.64 -35.28 -9.99
CA TYR A 342 0.80 -35.41 -10.19
C TYR A 342 1.16 -36.87 -10.47
N LYS A 343 1.88 -37.14 -11.55
CA LYS A 343 2.37 -38.49 -11.90
C LYS A 343 3.89 -38.49 -11.85
N ALA A 344 4.42 -39.22 -10.87
CA ALA A 344 5.86 -39.37 -10.65
C ALA A 344 6.33 -40.77 -11.08
N THR A 345 7.45 -40.84 -11.78
CA THR A 345 8.07 -42.08 -12.26
C THR A 345 9.48 -42.19 -11.70
N PHE A 346 9.75 -43.31 -11.01
CA PHE A 346 10.96 -43.58 -10.25
C PHE A 346 11.65 -44.84 -10.79
N LYS A 347 12.80 -44.69 -11.44
CA LYS A 347 13.70 -45.82 -11.70
C LYS A 347 14.45 -46.14 -10.40
N ILE A 348 14.41 -47.40 -9.98
CA ILE A 348 15.17 -47.86 -8.82
C ILE A 348 16.61 -48.23 -9.26
N PRO A 349 17.66 -47.67 -8.62
CA PRO A 349 19.06 -48.02 -8.90
C PRO A 349 19.37 -49.50 -8.63
N VAL A 350 20.26 -50.11 -9.43
CA VAL A 350 20.62 -51.53 -9.28
C VAL A 350 21.63 -51.75 -8.14
N PRO A 351 21.31 -52.59 -7.14
CA PRO A 351 22.24 -53.00 -6.08
C PRO A 351 23.53 -53.65 -6.57
N GLY A 352 24.67 -53.26 -5.98
CA GLY A 352 25.99 -53.79 -6.35
C GLY A 352 26.45 -53.38 -7.76
N LYS A 353 25.87 -52.31 -8.30
CA LYS A 353 26.23 -51.71 -9.59
C LYS A 353 26.06 -50.19 -9.54
N ASP A 354 24.82 -49.70 -9.49
CA ASP A 354 24.50 -48.27 -9.43
C ASP A 354 24.59 -47.76 -7.98
N LEU A 355 24.25 -48.66 -7.05
CA LEU A 355 24.49 -48.56 -5.60
C LEU A 355 25.62 -49.51 -5.18
N LEU A 356 26.28 -49.22 -4.06
CA LEU A 356 27.24 -50.13 -3.44
C LEU A 356 26.60 -51.45 -2.98
N ALA A 357 25.35 -51.42 -2.52
CA ALA A 357 24.66 -52.58 -1.96
C ALA A 357 23.15 -52.55 -2.24
N ALA A 358 22.40 -53.52 -1.68
CA ALA A 358 20.94 -53.45 -1.65
C ALA A 358 20.51 -52.46 -0.58
N PRO A 359 19.57 -51.54 -0.86
CA PRO A 359 19.17 -50.53 0.09
C PRO A 359 18.39 -51.12 1.27
N SER A 360 18.51 -50.49 2.43
CA SER A 360 17.71 -50.70 3.62
C SER A 360 16.39 -49.92 3.57
N SER A 361 16.31 -48.81 2.82
CA SER A 361 15.06 -48.06 2.60
C SER A 361 14.92 -47.49 1.19
N ILE A 362 13.67 -47.39 0.72
CA ILE A 362 13.29 -46.63 -0.47
C ILE A 362 12.04 -45.82 -0.11
N GLU A 363 12.11 -44.50 -0.20
CA GLU A 363 11.01 -43.57 0.10
C GLU A 363 10.81 -42.55 -1.05
N MET A 364 9.57 -42.14 -1.30
CA MET A 364 9.23 -41.08 -2.26
C MET A 364 8.52 -39.96 -1.49
N VAL A 365 9.25 -38.88 -1.23
CA VAL A 365 8.81 -37.73 -0.43
C VAL A 365 8.25 -36.66 -1.35
N GLN A 366 6.95 -36.45 -1.27
CA GLN A 366 6.20 -35.44 -2.02
C GLN A 366 5.79 -34.30 -1.06
N ASN A 367 6.01 -33.05 -1.43
CA ASN A 367 5.61 -31.88 -0.63
C ASN A 367 4.74 -30.95 -1.46
N PHE A 368 3.46 -30.85 -1.12
CA PHE A 368 2.51 -30.04 -1.88
C PHE A 368 2.55 -28.56 -1.50
N ASP A 369 2.33 -27.71 -2.51
CA ASP A 369 2.00 -26.29 -2.32
C ASP A 369 0.85 -26.14 -1.31
N ASP A 370 0.88 -25.13 -0.44
CA ASP A 370 -0.06 -25.02 0.68
C ASP A 370 -1.49 -24.63 0.26
N ARG A 371 -1.66 -24.30 -1.03
CA ARG A 371 -2.93 -24.10 -1.74
C ARG A 371 -3.56 -25.41 -2.25
N LEU A 372 -2.90 -26.57 -2.07
CA LEU A 372 -3.41 -27.89 -2.49
C LEU A 372 -3.75 -28.81 -1.31
N ASP A 373 -4.88 -29.48 -1.41
CA ASP A 373 -5.32 -30.55 -0.50
C ASP A 373 -5.07 -31.92 -1.14
N TYR A 374 -4.08 -32.66 -0.64
CA TYR A 374 -3.91 -34.08 -0.96
C TYR A 374 -5.17 -34.90 -0.60
N LYS A 375 -5.66 -35.71 -1.55
CA LYS A 375 -6.78 -36.63 -1.38
C LYS A 375 -6.31 -38.08 -1.17
N GLU A 376 -5.63 -38.62 -2.17
CA GLU A 376 -5.23 -40.04 -2.26
C GLU A 376 -4.03 -40.20 -3.20
N LEU A 377 -3.45 -41.41 -3.24
CA LEU A 377 -2.47 -41.79 -4.24
C LEU A 377 -2.63 -43.25 -4.67
N LYS A 378 -2.07 -43.57 -5.83
CA LYS A 378 -1.94 -44.92 -6.37
C LYS A 378 -0.47 -45.20 -6.66
N VAL A 379 0.03 -46.38 -6.25
CA VAL A 379 1.40 -46.84 -6.57
C VAL A 379 1.32 -48.03 -7.52
N GLU A 380 2.15 -48.04 -8.56
CA GLU A 380 2.24 -49.12 -9.54
C GLU A 380 3.69 -49.48 -9.83
N SER A 381 3.97 -50.75 -10.16
CA SER A 381 5.26 -51.14 -10.74
C SER A 381 5.08 -52.33 -11.68
N GLY A 382 5.84 -52.33 -12.80
CA GLY A 382 5.77 -53.42 -13.79
C GLY A 382 4.39 -53.64 -14.43
N GLY A 383 3.52 -52.64 -14.42
CA GLY A 383 2.12 -52.75 -14.87
C GLY A 383 1.16 -53.35 -13.83
N VAL A 384 1.58 -53.50 -12.57
CA VAL A 384 0.77 -54.00 -11.45
C VAL A 384 0.57 -52.88 -10.43
N THR A 385 -0.68 -52.60 -10.05
CA THR A 385 -0.97 -51.72 -8.92
C THR A 385 -0.58 -52.41 -7.61
N LEU A 386 0.26 -51.75 -6.81
CA LEU A 386 0.80 -52.26 -5.55
C LEU A 386 -0.22 -52.10 -4.41
N GLN A 387 -0.01 -52.81 -3.30
CA GLN A 387 -0.94 -52.86 -2.16
C GLN A 387 -0.37 -52.13 -0.94
N GLU A 388 -1.08 -51.11 -0.44
CA GLU A 388 -0.74 -50.43 0.82
C GLU A 388 -0.77 -51.42 2.01
N GLY A 389 0.16 -51.25 2.95
CA GLY A 389 0.36 -52.13 4.10
C GLY A 389 1.11 -53.43 3.79
N ARG A 390 1.34 -53.73 2.51
CA ARG A 390 2.04 -54.95 2.05
C ARG A 390 3.29 -54.62 1.23
N ASP A 391 3.13 -53.82 0.19
CA ASP A 391 4.20 -53.49 -0.78
C ASP A 391 4.75 -52.08 -0.52
N TYR A 392 3.91 -51.17 0.01
CA TYR A 392 4.30 -49.84 0.49
C TYR A 392 3.44 -49.39 1.68
N THR A 393 3.82 -48.32 2.37
CA THR A 393 2.98 -47.58 3.33
C THR A 393 2.97 -46.08 3.01
N ILE A 394 1.99 -45.34 3.54
CA ILE A 394 1.87 -43.89 3.37
C ILE A 394 2.03 -43.20 4.73
N GLU A 395 2.87 -42.18 4.80
CA GLU A 395 3.00 -41.26 5.93
C GLU A 395 2.62 -39.84 5.48
N LYS A 396 1.72 -39.15 6.20
CA LYS A 396 1.33 -37.77 5.90
C LYS A 396 1.59 -36.85 7.10
N SER A 397 2.33 -35.77 6.88
CA SER A 397 2.65 -34.75 7.87
C SER A 397 2.49 -33.36 7.25
N GLY A 398 1.38 -32.67 7.58
CA GLY A 398 1.03 -31.41 6.93
C GLY A 398 0.80 -31.59 5.43
N GLN A 399 1.57 -30.85 4.62
CA GLN A 399 1.59 -30.95 3.16
C GLN A 399 2.51 -32.06 2.62
N THR A 400 3.38 -32.62 3.46
CA THR A 400 4.28 -33.70 3.07
C THR A 400 3.54 -35.05 3.08
N VAL A 401 3.66 -35.79 1.98
CA VAL A 401 3.19 -37.17 1.83
C VAL A 401 4.36 -38.02 1.37
N THR A 402 4.73 -39.00 2.19
CA THR A 402 5.84 -39.92 1.91
C THR A 402 5.29 -41.32 1.64
N VAL A 403 5.60 -41.88 0.48
CA VAL A 403 5.42 -43.31 0.20
C VAL A 403 6.68 -44.04 0.64
N LYS A 404 6.55 -45.15 1.37
CA LYS A 404 7.68 -45.93 1.88
C LYS A 404 7.55 -47.38 1.42
N MET A 405 8.51 -47.90 0.68
CA MET A 405 8.46 -49.29 0.21
C MET A 405 8.73 -50.25 1.36
N THR A 406 8.01 -51.37 1.43
CA THR A 406 8.20 -52.33 2.54
C THR A 406 9.50 -53.12 2.40
N PRO A 407 10.08 -53.62 3.51
CA PRO A 407 11.22 -54.53 3.45
C PRO A 407 10.98 -55.76 2.57
N GLU A 408 9.74 -56.27 2.54
CA GLU A 408 9.29 -57.33 1.65
C GLU A 408 9.41 -56.96 0.16
N TYR A 409 9.02 -55.74 -0.21
CA TYR A 409 9.14 -55.24 -1.58
C TYR A 409 10.61 -55.00 -1.97
N ILE A 410 11.38 -54.32 -1.12
CA ILE A 410 12.80 -54.02 -1.36
C ILE A 410 13.60 -55.33 -1.53
N LYS A 411 13.33 -56.33 -0.68
CA LYS A 411 13.95 -57.66 -0.75
C LYS A 411 13.60 -58.46 -2.02
N ALA A 412 12.51 -58.12 -2.71
CA ALA A 412 12.20 -58.72 -4.01
C ALA A 412 13.12 -58.22 -5.14
N ASN A 413 13.85 -57.12 -4.93
CA ASN A 413 14.83 -56.54 -5.85
C ASN A 413 14.28 -56.35 -7.28
N SER A 414 13.08 -55.75 -7.37
CA SER A 414 12.44 -55.42 -8.65
C SER A 414 13.20 -54.31 -9.36
N SER A 415 13.59 -54.54 -10.62
CA SER A 415 14.16 -53.52 -11.52
C SER A 415 13.10 -52.78 -12.34
N ALA A 416 11.81 -53.04 -12.10
CA ALA A 416 10.73 -52.29 -12.73
C ALA A 416 10.57 -50.92 -12.07
N GLU A 417 10.29 -49.90 -12.87
CA GLU A 417 10.01 -48.55 -12.39
C GLU A 417 8.81 -48.55 -11.44
N ILE A 418 8.84 -47.66 -10.46
CA ILE A 418 7.71 -47.37 -9.57
C ILE A 418 7.05 -46.09 -10.07
N ILE A 419 5.74 -46.12 -10.26
CA ILE A 419 4.93 -44.96 -10.65
C ILE A 419 4.03 -44.62 -9.47
N VAL A 420 4.06 -43.36 -9.01
CA VAL A 420 3.12 -42.84 -8.01
C VAL A 420 2.28 -41.74 -8.64
N THR A 421 0.97 -41.94 -8.63
CA THR A 421 -0.01 -40.91 -9.04
C THR A 421 -0.64 -40.34 -7.78
N TYR A 422 -0.50 -39.03 -7.55
CA TYR A 422 -1.05 -38.31 -6.41
C TYR A 422 -2.22 -37.42 -6.88
N ASN A 423 -3.39 -37.58 -6.26
CA ASN A 423 -4.58 -36.80 -6.54
C ASN A 423 -4.73 -35.67 -5.51
N THR A 424 -4.83 -34.42 -5.96
CA THR A 424 -5.00 -33.23 -5.10
C THR A 424 -6.10 -32.32 -5.63
N THR A 425 -6.63 -31.42 -4.79
CA THR A 425 -7.47 -30.29 -5.27
C THR A 425 -6.97 -28.97 -4.73
N THR A 426 -7.22 -27.85 -5.41
CA THR A 426 -7.05 -26.54 -4.78
C THR A 426 -7.97 -26.38 -3.56
N ASN A 427 -7.45 -25.70 -2.53
CA ASN A 427 -8.21 -25.17 -1.41
C ASN A 427 -8.32 -23.64 -1.53
N LYS A 428 -9.14 -23.03 -0.67
CA LYS A 428 -9.45 -21.60 -0.70
C LYS A 428 -8.26 -20.64 -0.81
N LYS A 429 -7.07 -20.99 -0.34
CA LYS A 429 -5.88 -20.11 -0.46
C LYS A 429 -5.49 -19.80 -1.91
N VAL A 430 -5.91 -20.61 -2.89
CA VAL A 430 -5.66 -20.31 -4.31
C VAL A 430 -6.39 -19.05 -4.79
N GLU A 431 -7.42 -18.61 -4.07
CA GLU A 431 -8.17 -17.37 -4.31
C GLU A 431 -7.51 -16.15 -3.63
N GLU A 432 -6.55 -16.37 -2.74
CA GLU A 432 -5.78 -15.32 -2.08
C GLU A 432 -4.62 -14.86 -2.98
N LYS A 433 -4.21 -13.58 -2.86
CA LYS A 433 -3.14 -13.04 -3.70
C LYS A 433 -1.79 -13.71 -3.38
N GLY A 434 -1.30 -14.53 -4.32
CA GLY A 434 -0.09 -15.33 -4.16
C GLY A 434 0.70 -15.51 -5.47
N PRO A 435 1.65 -16.48 -5.51
CA PRO A 435 2.44 -16.79 -6.68
C PRO A 435 1.58 -17.25 -7.87
N GLU A 436 1.94 -16.84 -9.09
CA GLU A 436 1.13 -17.06 -10.29
C GLU A 436 1.11 -18.51 -10.82
N LYS A 437 1.91 -19.37 -10.21
CA LYS A 437 1.98 -20.81 -10.46
C LYS A 437 1.94 -21.57 -9.14
N ILE A 438 1.34 -22.75 -9.17
CA ILE A 438 1.54 -23.81 -8.19
C ILE A 438 2.74 -24.63 -8.69
N ASN A 439 3.82 -24.68 -7.90
CA ASN A 439 5.03 -25.40 -8.25
C ASN A 439 5.13 -26.69 -7.41
N ASN A 440 5.64 -27.77 -8.00
CA ASN A 440 5.83 -29.03 -7.29
C ASN A 440 7.06 -29.81 -7.79
N THR A 441 7.68 -30.53 -6.86
CA THR A 441 8.85 -31.40 -7.06
C THR A 441 8.73 -32.55 -6.06
N VAL A 442 9.02 -33.78 -6.48
CA VAL A 442 9.04 -34.97 -5.61
C VAL A 442 10.47 -35.51 -5.50
N THR A 443 10.86 -36.01 -4.33
CA THR A 443 12.22 -36.52 -4.09
C THR A 443 12.20 -38.02 -3.86
N LEU A 444 13.02 -38.76 -4.62
CA LEU A 444 13.36 -40.14 -4.33
C LEU A 444 14.46 -40.16 -3.27
N HIS A 445 14.26 -40.95 -2.22
CA HIS A 445 15.28 -41.31 -1.24
C HIS A 445 15.57 -42.81 -1.32
N VAL A 446 16.85 -43.15 -1.24
CA VAL A 446 17.35 -44.52 -1.21
C VAL A 446 18.44 -44.56 -0.13
N ASP A 447 18.20 -45.24 0.98
CA ASP A 447 18.97 -45.07 2.22
C ASP A 447 19.08 -43.58 2.64
N ASN A 448 20.28 -43.01 2.61
CA ASN A 448 20.56 -41.59 2.84
C ASN A 448 20.81 -40.79 1.54
N LEU A 449 20.72 -41.44 0.37
CA LEU A 449 20.84 -40.81 -0.96
C LEU A 449 19.53 -40.09 -1.31
N SER A 450 19.62 -39.07 -2.15
CA SER A 450 18.47 -38.31 -2.65
C SER A 450 18.61 -37.98 -4.14
N ALA A 451 17.47 -37.94 -4.84
CA ALA A 451 17.34 -37.38 -6.17
C ALA A 451 15.98 -36.66 -6.29
N PRO A 452 15.96 -35.32 -6.40
CA PRO A 452 14.75 -34.58 -6.72
C PRO A 452 14.34 -34.82 -8.17
N SER A 453 13.04 -34.74 -8.45
CA SER A 453 12.51 -34.76 -9.81
C SER A 453 12.82 -33.47 -10.57
N ASN A 454 12.46 -33.43 -11.86
CA ASN A 454 12.17 -32.14 -12.48
C ASN A 454 11.06 -31.42 -11.71
N GLN A 455 11.13 -30.10 -11.62
CA GLN A 455 10.02 -29.29 -11.15
C GLN A 455 8.92 -29.25 -12.23
N VAL A 456 7.66 -29.21 -11.80
CA VAL A 456 6.49 -28.92 -12.63
C VAL A 456 5.75 -27.69 -12.12
N SER A 457 4.97 -27.06 -13.00
CA SER A 457 4.16 -25.88 -12.68
C SER A 457 2.74 -26.04 -13.24
N THR A 458 1.73 -25.77 -12.42
CA THR A 458 0.36 -25.47 -12.87
C THR A 458 0.16 -23.96 -12.83
N ALA A 459 -0.18 -23.33 -13.96
CA ALA A 459 -0.44 -21.89 -14.03
C ALA A 459 -1.83 -21.54 -13.46
N LEU A 460 -1.93 -20.40 -12.77
CA LEU A 460 -3.21 -19.88 -12.28
C LEU A 460 -3.81 -18.88 -13.27
N LEU A 461 -5.08 -19.10 -13.60
CA LEU A 461 -5.89 -18.27 -14.48
C LEU A 461 -6.94 -17.49 -13.68
N TYR A 462 -7.04 -16.19 -13.94
CA TYR A 462 -7.83 -15.26 -13.14
C TYR A 462 -9.08 -14.76 -13.88
N GLU A 463 -9.91 -14.02 -13.16
CA GLU A 463 -11.14 -13.43 -13.64
C GLU A 463 -11.07 -11.89 -13.63
N LYS A 464 -11.98 -11.24 -14.36
CA LYS A 464 -12.17 -9.79 -14.40
C LYS A 464 -13.61 -9.46 -14.09
N HIS A 465 -13.82 -8.84 -12.93
CA HIS A 465 -15.12 -8.47 -12.40
C HIS A 465 -15.40 -6.96 -12.55
N HIS A 466 -16.68 -6.60 -12.47
CA HIS A 466 -17.15 -5.23 -12.41
C HIS A 466 -18.12 -5.08 -11.24
N GLU A 467 -18.13 -3.90 -10.62
CA GLU A 467 -19.14 -3.46 -9.65
C GLU A 467 -19.73 -2.13 -10.11
N PHE A 468 -21.00 -1.83 -9.78
CA PHE A 468 -21.58 -0.50 -9.95
C PHE A 468 -21.95 0.13 -8.61
N VAL A 469 -21.54 1.39 -8.43
CA VAL A 469 -21.79 2.20 -7.23
C VAL A 469 -22.47 3.52 -7.56
N SER A 470 -23.23 4.04 -6.60
CA SER A 470 -23.83 5.36 -6.69
C SER A 470 -22.84 6.45 -6.26
N GLY A 471 -22.57 7.39 -7.15
CA GLY A 471 -21.86 8.63 -6.86
C GLY A 471 -22.74 9.70 -6.18
N THR A 472 -24.05 9.45 -6.02
CA THR A 472 -24.99 10.41 -5.42
C THR A 472 -25.33 10.00 -3.98
N PRO A 473 -24.88 10.77 -2.95
CA PRO A 473 -25.10 10.42 -1.56
C PRO A 473 -26.58 10.21 -1.21
N GLY A 474 -26.89 9.10 -0.55
CA GLY A 474 -28.26 8.77 -0.12
C GLY A 474 -29.19 8.25 -1.23
N LYS A 475 -28.69 8.00 -2.45
CA LYS A 475 -29.43 7.31 -3.51
C LYS A 475 -28.82 5.94 -3.81
N GLU A 476 -29.62 4.89 -3.73
CA GLU A 476 -29.24 3.54 -4.18
C GLU A 476 -29.44 3.38 -5.69
N LEU A 477 -28.66 2.50 -6.32
CA LEU A 477 -28.82 2.19 -7.74
C LEU A 477 -30.11 1.39 -7.99
N PRO A 478 -30.94 1.77 -9.00
CA PRO A 478 -32.12 1.02 -9.40
C PRO A 478 -31.72 -0.29 -10.07
N GLN A 479 -32.66 -1.23 -10.19
CA GLN A 479 -32.36 -2.55 -10.75
C GLN A 479 -31.97 -2.45 -12.23
N GLU A 480 -32.60 -1.53 -12.96
CA GLU A 480 -32.34 -1.22 -14.36
C GLU A 480 -30.91 -0.70 -14.61
N VAL A 481 -30.19 -0.22 -13.58
CA VAL A 481 -28.75 0.09 -13.66
C VAL A 481 -27.91 -1.12 -13.29
N LYS A 482 -28.32 -1.92 -12.29
CA LYS A 482 -27.63 -3.15 -11.88
C LYS A 482 -27.62 -4.21 -12.99
N ASP A 483 -28.69 -4.29 -13.77
CA ASP A 483 -28.83 -5.21 -14.91
C ASP A 483 -27.95 -4.84 -16.12
N LEU A 484 -27.31 -3.66 -16.12
CA LEU A 484 -26.32 -3.25 -17.13
C LEU A 484 -24.88 -3.68 -16.80
N LEU A 485 -24.67 -4.35 -15.65
CA LEU A 485 -23.35 -4.76 -15.19
C LEU A 485 -22.73 -5.77 -16.16
N PRO A 486 -21.50 -5.53 -16.69
CA PRO A 486 -20.89 -6.46 -17.62
C PRO A 486 -20.61 -7.83 -17.00
N ALA A 487 -20.74 -8.88 -17.80
CA ALA A 487 -20.41 -10.24 -17.37
C ALA A 487 -18.92 -10.37 -17.02
N THR A 488 -18.63 -11.21 -16.04
CA THR A 488 -17.26 -11.58 -15.67
C THR A 488 -16.54 -12.26 -16.83
N GLU A 489 -15.37 -11.73 -17.18
CA GLU A 489 -14.44 -12.36 -18.12
C GLU A 489 -13.51 -13.30 -17.34
N LYS A 490 -13.17 -14.46 -17.92
CA LYS A 490 -12.51 -15.58 -17.22
C LYS A 490 -11.30 -16.09 -18.01
N ASN A 491 -10.52 -16.97 -17.37
CA ASN A 491 -9.37 -17.66 -17.95
C ASN A 491 -8.25 -16.69 -18.38
N LEU A 492 -8.04 -15.61 -17.62
CA LEU A 492 -7.05 -14.57 -17.91
C LEU A 492 -5.68 -14.96 -17.35
N PRO A 493 -4.62 -15.12 -18.18
CA PRO A 493 -3.29 -15.44 -17.69
C PRO A 493 -2.71 -14.32 -16.83
N ASN A 494 -1.90 -14.67 -15.83
CA ASN A 494 -1.14 -13.69 -15.06
C ASN A 494 -0.22 -12.84 -15.95
N GLY A 495 -0.10 -11.54 -15.63
CA GLY A 495 0.59 -10.56 -16.46
C GLY A 495 -0.29 -9.90 -17.54
N SER A 496 -1.50 -10.40 -17.79
CA SER A 496 -2.43 -9.78 -18.76
C SER A 496 -2.88 -8.40 -18.29
N GLN A 497 -2.67 -7.36 -19.11
CA GLN A 497 -3.31 -6.06 -18.91
C GLN A 497 -4.73 -6.10 -19.47
N VAL A 498 -5.72 -5.86 -18.62
CA VAL A 498 -7.14 -5.86 -18.96
C VAL A 498 -7.76 -4.48 -18.79
N THR A 499 -8.81 -4.20 -19.56
CA THR A 499 -9.59 -2.95 -19.51
C THR A 499 -11.03 -3.24 -19.07
N PRO A 500 -11.74 -2.28 -18.44
CA PRO A 500 -13.14 -2.47 -18.09
C PRO A 500 -14.01 -2.54 -19.35
N THR A 501 -14.99 -3.43 -19.33
CA THR A 501 -16.02 -3.52 -20.36
C THR A 501 -17.05 -2.43 -20.07
N GLN A 502 -17.45 -1.61 -21.05
CA GLN A 502 -18.46 -0.58 -20.82
C GLN A 502 -19.86 -1.21 -20.63
N PRO A 503 -20.76 -0.59 -19.83
CA PRO A 503 -22.17 -0.99 -19.80
C PRO A 503 -22.83 -0.85 -21.19
N SER A 504 -23.87 -1.63 -21.44
CA SER A 504 -24.63 -1.58 -22.70
C SER A 504 -25.46 -0.31 -22.89
N GLN A 505 -25.65 0.48 -21.83
CA GLN A 505 -26.24 1.82 -21.84
C GLN A 505 -25.52 2.71 -20.81
N THR A 506 -25.39 4.01 -21.08
CA THR A 506 -24.76 4.99 -20.17
C THR A 506 -25.75 5.96 -19.52
N GLU A 507 -27.04 5.88 -19.85
CA GLU A 507 -28.12 6.63 -19.20
C GLU A 507 -29.30 5.70 -18.91
N VAL A 508 -29.90 5.81 -17.72
CA VAL A 508 -31.14 5.12 -17.33
C VAL A 508 -32.10 6.15 -16.73
N LYS A 509 -33.29 6.29 -17.34
CA LYS A 509 -34.30 7.28 -16.92
C LYS A 509 -35.34 6.60 -16.03
N THR A 510 -35.57 7.17 -14.84
CA THR A 510 -36.57 6.71 -13.87
C THR A 510 -37.62 7.80 -13.64
N ALA A 511 -38.68 7.49 -12.88
CA ALA A 511 -39.73 8.46 -12.54
C ALA A 511 -39.27 9.59 -11.60
N GLU A 512 -38.04 9.54 -11.07
CA GLU A 512 -37.46 10.57 -10.19
C GLU A 512 -36.42 11.46 -10.90
N GLY A 513 -35.82 10.99 -12.00
CA GLY A 513 -34.69 11.64 -12.65
C GLY A 513 -33.92 10.72 -13.61
N THR A 514 -32.71 11.10 -13.99
CA THR A 514 -31.83 10.32 -14.87
C THR A 514 -30.59 9.88 -14.12
N TRP A 515 -30.29 8.59 -14.15
CA TRP A 515 -28.97 8.05 -13.80
C TRP A 515 -28.06 8.09 -15.02
N SER A 516 -26.83 8.57 -14.84
CA SER A 516 -25.82 8.67 -15.89
C SER A 516 -24.49 8.06 -15.43
N PHE A 517 -23.97 7.13 -16.21
CA PHE A 517 -22.64 6.55 -16.01
C PHE A 517 -21.56 7.61 -16.23
N LYS A 518 -20.51 7.59 -15.41
CA LYS A 518 -19.39 8.55 -15.50
C LYS A 518 -18.12 7.89 -16.00
N SER A 519 -17.58 6.98 -15.20
CA SER A 519 -16.36 6.22 -15.50
C SER A 519 -16.25 5.01 -14.59
N TYR A 520 -15.28 4.16 -14.89
CA TYR A 520 -14.68 3.27 -13.91
C TYR A 520 -13.65 4.04 -13.04
N ASP A 521 -13.26 3.43 -11.92
CA ASP A 521 -12.20 3.87 -11.02
C ASP A 521 -10.82 3.96 -11.71
N LYS A 522 -10.58 3.07 -12.68
CA LYS A 522 -9.33 2.96 -13.45
C LYS A 522 -9.59 2.55 -14.90
N SER A 523 -8.70 2.94 -15.81
CA SER A 523 -8.79 2.65 -17.24
C SER A 523 -8.28 1.26 -17.63
N SER A 524 -7.38 0.68 -16.82
CA SER A 524 -6.87 -0.68 -16.98
C SER A 524 -6.31 -1.21 -15.66
N GLU A 525 -6.17 -2.53 -15.56
CA GLU A 525 -5.53 -3.23 -14.45
C GLU A 525 -4.70 -4.39 -15.02
N THR A 526 -3.59 -4.74 -14.38
CA THR A 526 -2.79 -5.92 -14.77
C THR A 526 -3.06 -7.05 -13.80
N ILE A 527 -3.47 -8.22 -14.32
CA ILE A 527 -3.61 -9.45 -13.53
C ILE A 527 -2.26 -9.77 -12.89
N ASN A 528 -2.20 -9.76 -11.56
CA ASN A 528 -0.97 -9.94 -10.80
C ASN A 528 -1.28 -10.70 -9.50
N GLY A 529 -1.34 -12.03 -9.61
CA GLY A 529 -1.62 -12.97 -8.53
C GLY A 529 -3.06 -12.96 -8.02
N ALA A 530 -3.97 -12.18 -8.62
CA ALA A 530 -5.36 -12.01 -8.19
C ALA A 530 -6.25 -11.53 -9.36
N ASP A 531 -7.57 -11.70 -9.20
CA ASP A 531 -8.60 -11.21 -10.13
C ASP A 531 -8.60 -9.68 -10.25
N ALA A 532 -8.91 -9.17 -11.45
CA ALA A 532 -9.09 -7.74 -11.68
C ALA A 532 -10.51 -7.28 -11.31
N HIS A 533 -10.65 -6.07 -10.77
CA HIS A 533 -11.95 -5.55 -10.31
C HIS A 533 -12.12 -4.06 -10.62
N PHE A 534 -13.13 -3.72 -11.43
CA PHE A 534 -13.38 -2.35 -11.87
C PHE A 534 -14.70 -1.80 -11.32
N ILE A 535 -14.64 -0.65 -10.64
CA ILE A 535 -15.79 -0.04 -9.95
C ILE A 535 -16.34 1.12 -10.79
N GLY A 536 -17.52 0.92 -11.37
CA GLY A 536 -18.19 1.89 -12.24
C GLY A 536 -19.13 2.82 -11.48
N THR A 537 -18.95 4.13 -11.63
CA THR A 537 -19.74 5.14 -10.90
C THR A 537 -20.88 5.70 -11.74
N TRP A 538 -22.09 5.68 -11.18
CA TRP A 538 -23.30 6.30 -11.74
C TRP A 538 -23.75 7.48 -10.86
N GLU A 539 -24.06 8.64 -11.44
CA GLU A 539 -24.69 9.75 -10.71
C GLU A 539 -26.18 9.86 -11.08
N PHE A 540 -26.99 10.29 -10.12
CA PHE A 540 -28.40 10.63 -10.30
C PHE A 540 -28.60 12.14 -10.42
N THR A 541 -29.17 12.58 -11.54
CA THR A 541 -29.68 13.94 -11.75
C THR A 541 -31.20 13.95 -11.56
N PRO A 542 -31.75 14.67 -10.56
CA PRO A 542 -33.20 14.79 -10.37
C PRO A 542 -33.90 15.38 -11.59
N ALA A 543 -35.16 15.01 -11.82
CA ALA A 543 -36.02 15.72 -12.76
C ALA A 543 -36.30 17.16 -12.25
N PRO A 544 -36.39 18.17 -13.13
CA PRO A 544 -36.70 19.53 -12.72
C PRO A 544 -38.12 19.63 -12.13
N THR A 545 -38.26 20.46 -11.10
CA THR A 545 -39.56 20.87 -10.55
C THR A 545 -39.84 22.33 -10.92
N TYR A 546 -41.12 22.67 -10.95
CA TYR A 546 -41.67 23.95 -11.37
C TYR A 546 -42.62 24.48 -10.29
N LYS A 547 -43.05 25.72 -10.43
CA LYS A 547 -44.03 26.35 -9.53
C LYS A 547 -45.17 27.04 -10.28
N ALA A 548 -46.23 27.39 -9.53
CA ALA A 548 -47.30 28.26 -10.00
C ALA A 548 -47.37 29.53 -9.15
N THR A 549 -47.33 30.69 -9.80
CA THR A 549 -47.24 32.01 -9.17
C THR A 549 -48.47 32.86 -9.44
N HIS A 550 -48.70 33.88 -8.61
CA HIS A 550 -49.88 34.75 -8.67
C HIS A 550 -49.49 36.23 -8.71
N GLU A 551 -50.24 37.04 -9.44
CA GLU A 551 -50.16 38.52 -9.47
C GLU A 551 -51.56 39.13 -9.31
N PHE A 552 -51.68 40.33 -8.72
CA PHE A 552 -52.94 41.10 -8.70
C PHE A 552 -52.84 42.45 -9.42
N VAL A 553 -53.85 42.74 -10.25
CA VAL A 553 -53.96 43.95 -11.08
C VAL A 553 -55.30 44.67 -10.89
N SER A 554 -55.31 45.98 -11.15
CA SER A 554 -56.53 46.81 -11.12
C SER A 554 -57.24 46.79 -12.47
N GLY A 555 -58.51 46.40 -12.47
CA GLY A 555 -59.43 46.54 -13.60
C GLY A 555 -60.09 47.93 -13.69
N THR A 556 -59.85 48.83 -12.73
CA THR A 556 -60.45 50.18 -12.72
C THR A 556 -59.43 51.24 -13.15
N PRO A 557 -59.59 51.86 -14.34
CA PRO A 557 -58.62 52.82 -14.87
C PRO A 557 -58.36 53.99 -13.92
N GLY A 558 -57.09 54.31 -13.69
CA GLY A 558 -56.67 55.41 -12.82
C GLY A 558 -56.76 55.15 -11.31
N LYS A 559 -57.12 53.94 -10.88
CA LYS A 559 -57.05 53.51 -9.48
C LYS A 559 -56.01 52.41 -9.30
N GLU A 560 -55.00 52.66 -8.46
CA GLU A 560 -54.05 51.63 -8.02
C GLU A 560 -54.66 50.71 -6.96
N LEU A 561 -54.22 49.45 -6.91
CA LEU A 561 -54.63 48.54 -5.84
C LEU A 561 -54.08 49.00 -4.49
N PRO A 562 -54.93 49.10 -3.44
CA PRO A 562 -54.50 49.47 -2.10
C PRO A 562 -53.67 48.33 -1.48
N LYS A 563 -52.94 48.62 -0.39
CA LYS A 563 -52.06 47.65 0.26
C LYS A 563 -52.86 46.43 0.75
N GLU A 564 -54.05 46.68 1.28
CA GLU A 564 -54.99 45.69 1.80
C GLU A 564 -55.47 44.69 0.74
N VAL A 565 -55.39 45.01 -0.56
CA VAL A 565 -55.64 44.07 -1.66
C VAL A 565 -54.35 43.33 -2.06
N LYS A 566 -53.20 44.01 -2.07
CA LYS A 566 -51.89 43.40 -2.37
C LYS A 566 -51.48 42.38 -1.31
N ASP A 567 -51.81 42.62 -0.04
CA ASP A 567 -51.54 41.71 1.09
C ASP A 567 -52.42 40.44 1.06
N LEU A 568 -53.42 40.33 0.16
CA LEU A 568 -54.24 39.11 -0.04
C LEU A 568 -53.66 38.14 -1.07
N LEU A 569 -52.50 38.45 -1.68
CA LEU A 569 -51.90 37.65 -2.74
C LEU A 569 -51.51 36.25 -2.21
N PRO A 570 -51.98 35.15 -2.84
CA PRO A 570 -51.63 33.81 -2.40
C PRO A 570 -50.14 33.47 -2.57
N ALA A 571 -49.64 32.59 -1.71
CA ALA A 571 -48.29 32.03 -1.88
C ALA A 571 -48.17 31.17 -3.15
N ASP A 572 -46.96 31.10 -3.70
CA ASP A 572 -46.60 30.22 -4.81
C ASP A 572 -46.86 28.73 -4.46
N GLN A 573 -47.37 27.96 -5.42
CA GLN A 573 -47.43 26.50 -5.31
C GLN A 573 -46.11 25.92 -5.83
N THR A 574 -45.32 25.23 -5.01
CA THR A 574 -44.02 24.67 -5.39
C THR A 574 -44.10 23.19 -5.79
N ASP A 575 -42.98 22.64 -6.26
CA ASP A 575 -42.74 21.20 -6.45
C ASP A 575 -43.67 20.52 -7.48
N LEU A 576 -44.19 21.30 -8.42
CA LEU A 576 -45.00 20.82 -9.54
C LEU A 576 -44.11 20.08 -10.54
N LYS A 577 -44.65 19.03 -11.15
CA LYS A 577 -43.94 18.19 -12.13
C LYS A 577 -44.25 18.62 -13.56
N ASP A 578 -43.32 18.38 -14.47
CA ASP A 578 -43.57 18.59 -15.90
C ASP A 578 -44.75 17.73 -16.38
N GLY A 579 -45.60 18.29 -17.23
CA GLY A 579 -46.87 17.71 -17.66
C GLY A 579 -48.00 17.73 -16.62
N SER A 580 -47.82 18.30 -15.43
CA SER A 580 -48.90 18.44 -14.43
C SER A 580 -49.77 19.67 -14.66
N GLN A 581 -51.08 19.55 -14.43
CA GLN A 581 -52.04 20.65 -14.51
C GLN A 581 -52.22 21.29 -13.13
N THR A 582 -52.14 22.62 -13.05
CA THR A 582 -52.29 23.43 -11.83
C THR A 582 -53.43 24.44 -11.99
N THR A 583 -54.02 24.87 -10.88
CA THR A 583 -55.13 25.83 -10.80
C THR A 583 -54.78 26.96 -9.83
N PRO A 584 -55.14 28.23 -10.11
CA PRO A 584 -54.79 29.34 -9.24
C PRO A 584 -55.44 29.23 -7.87
N THR A 585 -54.65 29.51 -6.83
CA THR A 585 -55.13 29.65 -5.46
C THR A 585 -56.02 30.91 -5.38
N GLN A 586 -57.19 30.83 -4.75
CA GLN A 586 -58.03 32.02 -4.55
C GLN A 586 -57.47 32.91 -3.42
N PRO A 587 -57.63 34.25 -3.48
CA PRO A 587 -57.36 35.11 -2.32
C PRO A 587 -58.22 34.73 -1.12
N SER A 588 -57.73 35.01 0.08
CA SER A 588 -58.45 34.71 1.34
C SER A 588 -59.68 35.59 1.57
N GLN A 589 -59.84 36.67 0.80
CA GLN A 589 -61.04 37.51 0.73
C GLN A 589 -61.27 37.95 -0.72
N THR A 590 -62.53 38.12 -1.14
CA THR A 590 -62.90 38.60 -2.48
C THR A 590 -63.47 40.02 -2.49
N GLU A 591 -63.60 40.67 -1.33
CA GLU A 591 -63.96 42.09 -1.22
C GLU A 591 -63.08 42.78 -0.16
N VAL A 592 -62.64 44.01 -0.45
CA VAL A 592 -61.88 44.88 0.47
C VAL A 592 -62.51 46.27 0.48
N LYS A 593 -63.00 46.71 1.65
CA LYS A 593 -63.66 48.01 1.82
C LYS A 593 -62.67 49.06 2.30
N THR A 594 -62.58 50.18 1.60
CA THR A 594 -61.76 51.34 1.95
C THR A 594 -62.64 52.56 2.22
N ALA A 595 -62.06 53.66 2.75
CA ALA A 595 -62.80 54.88 3.05
C ALA A 595 -63.37 55.63 1.81
N GLU A 596 -62.98 55.21 0.61
CA GLU A 596 -63.45 55.76 -0.67
C GLU A 596 -64.52 54.89 -1.36
N GLY A 597 -64.58 53.59 -1.04
CA GLY A 597 -65.40 52.61 -1.77
C GLY A 597 -65.02 51.15 -1.50
N THR A 598 -65.59 50.22 -2.26
CA THR A 598 -65.32 48.77 -2.15
C THR A 598 -64.53 48.29 -3.37
N TRP A 599 -63.45 47.56 -3.14
CA TRP A 599 -62.77 46.73 -4.14
C TRP A 599 -63.35 45.32 -4.12
N SER A 600 -63.62 44.73 -5.29
CA SER A 600 -64.12 43.36 -5.43
C SER A 600 -63.29 42.58 -6.47
N PHE A 601 -62.84 41.38 -6.09
CA PHE A 601 -62.15 40.44 -6.96
C PHE A 601 -63.11 39.88 -8.01
N LYS A 602 -62.61 39.65 -9.23
CA LYS A 602 -63.42 39.15 -10.36
C LYS A 602 -63.04 37.73 -10.73
N SER A 603 -61.82 37.53 -11.22
CA SER A 603 -61.27 36.24 -11.59
C SER A 603 -59.76 36.33 -11.78
N TYR A 604 -59.12 35.17 -11.94
CA TYR A 604 -57.86 35.07 -12.66
C TYR A 604 -58.09 35.11 -14.18
N ASP A 605 -57.01 35.34 -14.93
CA ASP A 605 -56.95 35.29 -16.39
C ASP A 605 -57.21 33.89 -16.97
N LYS A 606 -56.85 32.84 -16.21
CA LYS A 606 -57.06 31.43 -16.55
C LYS A 606 -57.67 30.67 -15.37
N THR A 607 -58.40 29.60 -15.66
CA THR A 607 -58.92 28.66 -14.64
C THR A 607 -57.93 27.55 -14.27
N SER A 608 -56.97 27.25 -15.16
CA SER A 608 -55.86 26.31 -14.95
C SER A 608 -54.75 26.59 -15.96
N ASP A 609 -53.54 26.16 -15.67
CA ASP A 609 -52.45 26.07 -16.65
C ASP A 609 -51.75 24.70 -16.56
N THR A 610 -50.93 24.36 -17.55
CA THR A 610 -50.19 23.09 -17.57
C THR A 610 -48.70 23.37 -17.56
N ILE A 611 -47.98 22.81 -16.58
CA ILE A 611 -46.52 22.86 -16.54
C ILE A 611 -45.98 22.12 -17.76
N ASN A 612 -45.24 22.83 -18.60
CA ASN A 612 -44.65 22.33 -19.84
C ASN A 612 -43.29 23.00 -20.05
N GLY A 613 -42.30 22.54 -19.29
CA GLY A 613 -40.93 23.08 -19.27
C GLY A 613 -40.74 24.44 -18.59
N ALA A 614 -41.79 25.04 -18.00
CA ALA A 614 -41.75 26.35 -17.36
C ALA A 614 -42.79 26.50 -16.23
N ASP A 615 -42.58 27.49 -15.36
CA ASP A 615 -43.50 27.89 -14.28
C ASP A 615 -44.84 28.41 -14.84
N ALA A 616 -45.94 28.11 -14.12
CA ALA A 616 -47.25 28.69 -14.39
C ALA A 616 -47.40 30.07 -13.74
N HIS A 617 -48.14 30.97 -14.39
CA HIS A 617 -48.42 32.32 -13.90
C HIS A 617 -49.90 32.68 -14.09
N PHE A 618 -50.53 33.20 -13.03
CA PHE A 618 -51.94 33.56 -12.99
C PHE A 618 -52.13 35.02 -12.54
N ILE A 619 -52.91 35.80 -13.29
CA ILE A 619 -53.12 37.23 -13.05
C ILE A 619 -54.56 37.48 -12.61
N GLY A 620 -54.75 37.91 -11.36
CA GLY A 620 -56.05 38.15 -10.73
C GLY A 620 -56.48 39.61 -10.80
N THR A 621 -57.72 39.88 -11.24
CA THR A 621 -58.22 41.24 -11.46
C THR A 621 -59.21 41.68 -10.36
N TRP A 622 -59.04 42.91 -9.86
CA TRP A 622 -59.91 43.58 -8.89
C TRP A 622 -60.51 44.89 -9.47
N GLU A 623 -61.78 45.20 -9.19
CA GLU A 623 -62.43 46.48 -9.57
C GLU A 623 -62.93 47.27 -8.34
N PHE A 624 -63.09 48.59 -8.47
CA PHE A 624 -63.46 49.53 -7.40
C PHE A 624 -64.81 50.23 -7.63
N THR A 625 -65.61 50.38 -6.56
CA THR A 625 -66.96 51.02 -6.57
C THR A 625 -67.12 52.04 -5.42
N PRO A 626 -67.46 53.33 -5.68
CA PRO A 626 -67.58 54.39 -4.66
C PRO A 626 -68.93 54.41 -3.89
N ALA A 627 -69.07 55.30 -2.89
CA ALA A 627 -70.20 55.40 -1.96
C ALA A 627 -70.94 56.77 -1.97
N PRO A 628 -72.23 56.87 -1.52
CA PRO A 628 -73.09 58.07 -1.62
C PRO A 628 -73.03 59.08 -0.45
N THR A 629 -73.72 60.23 -0.58
CA THR A 629 -73.75 61.39 0.35
C THR A 629 -75.13 62.08 0.49
N TYR A 630 -75.29 62.97 1.48
CA TYR A 630 -76.51 63.67 1.94
C TYR A 630 -76.24 65.15 2.32
N LYS A 631 -77.23 65.93 2.81
CA LYS A 631 -77.06 67.36 3.21
C LYS A 631 -77.81 67.79 4.51
N ALA A 632 -77.66 69.06 4.91
CA ALA A 632 -78.35 69.68 6.07
C ALA A 632 -78.80 71.14 5.80
N THR A 633 -79.88 71.60 6.45
CA THR A 633 -80.69 72.80 6.05
C THR A 633 -81.18 73.65 7.25
N HIS A 634 -81.64 74.90 7.06
CA HIS A 634 -81.92 75.87 8.14
C HIS A 634 -83.17 76.79 7.91
N GLU A 635 -83.84 77.23 9.00
CA GLU A 635 -84.95 78.24 9.03
C GLU A 635 -84.84 79.22 10.23
N PHE A 636 -85.44 80.43 10.17
CA PHE A 636 -85.50 81.41 11.30
C PHE A 636 -86.90 81.95 11.67
N VAL A 637 -87.14 82.10 12.98
CA VAL A 637 -88.41 82.55 13.60
C VAL A 637 -88.22 83.59 14.72
N SER A 638 -89.28 84.37 15.03
CA SER A 638 -89.29 85.35 16.14
C SER A 638 -89.76 84.73 17.45
N GLY A 639 -88.97 84.89 18.50
CA GLY A 639 -89.32 84.51 19.88
C GLY A 639 -90.02 85.61 20.68
N THR A 640 -90.03 86.87 20.21
CA THR A 640 -90.65 88.00 20.91
C THR A 640 -92.11 88.21 20.43
N PRO A 641 -93.14 87.94 21.25
CA PRO A 641 -94.53 87.98 20.79
C PRO A 641 -94.95 89.36 20.27
N GLY A 642 -95.59 89.39 19.09
CA GLY A 642 -96.10 90.63 18.48
C GLY A 642 -95.06 91.48 17.74
N LYS A 643 -93.79 91.06 17.66
CA LYS A 643 -92.76 91.67 16.80
C LYS A 643 -92.29 90.66 15.75
N GLU A 644 -92.46 91.00 14.47
CA GLU A 644 -91.95 90.19 13.35
C GLU A 644 -90.43 90.35 13.20
N LEU A 645 -89.77 89.32 12.65
CA LEU A 645 -88.36 89.43 12.27
C LEU A 645 -88.19 90.45 11.12
N PRO A 646 -87.33 91.47 11.29
CA PRO A 646 -87.03 92.44 10.24
C PRO A 646 -86.26 91.76 9.09
N GLN A 647 -86.21 92.41 7.93
CA GLN A 647 -85.70 91.80 6.70
C GLN A 647 -84.20 91.51 6.76
N GLU A 648 -83.45 92.32 7.51
CA GLU A 648 -82.04 92.14 7.81
C GLU A 648 -81.79 90.82 8.56
N VAL A 649 -82.62 90.48 9.55
CA VAL A 649 -82.51 89.21 10.29
C VAL A 649 -82.83 88.01 9.39
N LYS A 650 -83.86 88.12 8.54
CA LYS A 650 -84.22 87.07 7.57
C LYS A 650 -83.11 86.82 6.53
N ALA A 651 -82.28 87.82 6.24
CA ALA A 651 -81.16 87.71 5.29
C ALA A 651 -79.91 87.03 5.87
N LEU A 652 -79.84 86.76 7.18
CA LEU A 652 -78.71 86.08 7.84
C LEU A 652 -78.80 84.55 7.82
N LEU A 653 -79.82 83.98 7.16
CA LEU A 653 -80.07 82.55 7.13
C LEU A 653 -78.91 81.81 6.40
N PRO A 654 -78.28 80.80 7.02
CA PRO A 654 -77.17 80.07 6.41
C PRO A 654 -77.57 79.25 5.18
N ALA A 655 -76.61 79.03 4.28
CA ALA A 655 -76.75 78.06 3.21
C ALA A 655 -76.71 76.61 3.73
N ASP A 656 -77.25 75.69 2.92
CA ASP A 656 -77.20 74.24 3.17
C ASP A 656 -75.76 73.71 3.25
N GLN A 657 -75.51 72.75 4.14
CA GLN A 657 -74.26 71.96 4.18
C GLN A 657 -74.43 70.71 3.31
N THR A 658 -73.62 70.51 2.28
CA THR A 658 -73.71 69.33 1.39
C THR A 658 -72.64 68.27 1.68
N ASP A 659 -72.77 67.12 1.03
CA ASP A 659 -71.77 66.04 0.97
C ASP A 659 -71.46 65.34 2.31
N LEU A 660 -72.43 65.38 3.22
CA LEU A 660 -72.40 64.67 4.50
C LEU A 660 -72.52 63.15 4.25
N LYS A 661 -71.80 62.35 5.04
CA LYS A 661 -71.81 60.87 4.93
C LYS A 661 -72.86 60.26 5.85
N ASP A 662 -73.36 59.07 5.51
CA ASP A 662 -74.29 58.34 6.37
C ASP A 662 -73.65 58.04 7.74
N GLY A 663 -74.44 58.16 8.81
CA GLY A 663 -73.99 58.06 10.19
C GLY A 663 -73.21 59.27 10.74
N SER A 664 -73.02 60.34 9.95
CA SER A 664 -72.34 61.56 10.44
C SER A 664 -73.29 62.48 11.24
N GLN A 665 -72.76 63.21 12.22
CA GLN A 665 -73.49 64.27 12.92
C GLN A 665 -73.43 65.57 12.11
N ALA A 666 -74.58 66.07 11.67
CA ALA A 666 -74.76 67.44 11.22
C ALA A 666 -74.95 68.35 12.45
N THR A 667 -74.40 69.56 12.40
CA THR A 667 -74.61 70.62 13.40
C THR A 667 -75.10 71.88 12.68
N PRO A 668 -76.01 72.68 13.28
CA PRO A 668 -76.53 73.86 12.63
C PRO A 668 -75.45 74.93 12.46
N THR A 669 -75.33 75.46 11.25
CA THR A 669 -74.50 76.64 10.97
C THR A 669 -75.09 77.84 11.72
N GLN A 670 -74.28 78.57 12.49
CA GLN A 670 -74.76 79.82 13.11
C GLN A 670 -74.99 80.89 12.02
N PRO A 671 -75.96 81.80 12.18
CA PRO A 671 -76.08 82.95 11.29
C PRO A 671 -74.78 83.76 11.25
N SER A 672 -74.51 84.42 10.11
CA SER A 672 -73.30 85.22 9.91
C SER A 672 -73.19 86.44 10.85
N GLN A 673 -74.28 86.81 11.51
CA GLN A 673 -74.34 87.69 12.67
C GLN A 673 -75.35 87.12 13.66
N THR A 674 -75.07 87.13 14.95
CA THR A 674 -76.04 86.75 16.01
C THR A 674 -76.72 87.95 16.64
N GLU A 675 -76.38 89.18 16.25
CA GLU A 675 -77.03 90.41 16.69
C GLU A 675 -77.28 91.38 15.53
N VAL A 676 -78.50 91.92 15.43
CA VAL A 676 -78.89 92.96 14.46
C VAL A 676 -79.36 94.19 15.24
N LYS A 677 -78.51 95.21 15.31
CA LYS A 677 -78.81 96.49 15.95
C LYS A 677 -79.70 97.35 15.05
N THR A 678 -80.97 97.49 15.45
CA THR A 678 -81.92 98.46 14.87
C THR A 678 -81.90 99.76 15.67
N THR A 679 -82.49 100.83 15.14
CA THR A 679 -82.60 102.12 15.85
C THR A 679 -83.47 102.07 17.12
N GLU A 680 -84.25 101.00 17.33
CA GLU A 680 -85.05 100.78 18.55
C GLU A 680 -84.32 99.91 19.59
N GLY A 681 -83.26 99.19 19.22
CA GLY A 681 -82.60 98.18 20.05
C GLY A 681 -82.01 97.02 19.23
N THR A 682 -81.35 96.08 19.91
CA THR A 682 -80.71 94.91 19.28
C THR A 682 -81.67 93.73 19.19
N TRP A 683 -81.83 93.13 18.01
CA TRP A 683 -82.31 91.75 17.91
C TRP A 683 -81.14 90.79 18.13
N SER A 684 -81.23 89.87 19.08
CA SER A 684 -80.18 88.88 19.39
C SER A 684 -80.72 87.45 19.18
N PHE A 685 -79.98 86.65 18.41
CA PHE A 685 -80.22 85.22 18.24
C PHE A 685 -80.05 84.49 19.57
N LYS A 686 -80.88 83.47 19.83
CA LYS A 686 -80.79 82.65 21.05
C LYS A 686 -80.17 81.30 20.78
N SER A 687 -80.82 80.49 19.96
CA SER A 687 -80.38 79.15 19.60
C SER A 687 -81.17 78.62 18.41
N TYR A 688 -80.68 77.50 17.88
CA TYR A 688 -81.52 76.54 17.16
C TYR A 688 -82.34 75.67 18.12
N ASP A 689 -83.34 74.98 17.58
CA ASP A 689 -84.22 74.01 18.24
C ASP A 689 -83.46 72.79 18.80
N LYS A 690 -82.39 72.39 18.12
CA LYS A 690 -81.51 71.27 18.50
C LYS A 690 -80.05 71.58 18.16
N ALA A 691 -79.12 71.04 18.96
CA ALA A 691 -77.68 71.31 18.83
C ALA A 691 -76.97 70.47 17.75
N SER A 692 -77.54 69.32 17.38
CA SER A 692 -77.07 68.47 16.28
C SER A 692 -78.18 67.52 15.83
N GLU A 693 -77.99 66.89 14.67
CA GLU A 693 -78.87 65.85 14.11
C GLU A 693 -78.00 64.84 13.36
N THR A 694 -78.21 63.55 13.54
CA THR A 694 -77.40 62.52 12.86
C THR A 694 -78.03 62.18 11.51
N ILE A 695 -77.25 62.37 10.44
CA ILE A 695 -77.56 61.89 9.09
C ILE A 695 -77.68 60.37 9.14
N ASN A 696 -78.87 59.86 8.84
CA ASN A 696 -79.20 58.44 8.91
C ASN A 696 -80.17 58.11 7.76
N GLY A 697 -79.62 58.01 6.54
CA GLY A 697 -80.36 57.81 5.30
C GLY A 697 -81.15 59.02 4.76
N ALA A 698 -81.06 60.20 5.39
CA ALA A 698 -81.82 61.40 5.00
C ALA A 698 -81.14 62.71 5.46
N ASP A 699 -81.58 63.83 4.87
CA ASP A 699 -81.09 65.19 5.16
C ASP A 699 -81.57 65.73 6.52
N ALA A 700 -80.76 66.60 7.14
CA ALA A 700 -81.08 67.27 8.42
C ALA A 700 -81.70 68.68 8.25
N HIS A 701 -82.43 69.18 9.27
CA HIS A 701 -83.08 70.50 9.23
C HIS A 701 -83.17 71.16 10.62
N PHE A 702 -82.74 72.43 10.75
CA PHE A 702 -82.67 73.16 12.04
C PHE A 702 -83.44 74.49 12.02
N ILE A 703 -84.10 74.86 13.12
CA ILE A 703 -84.94 76.08 13.22
C ILE A 703 -84.43 77.01 14.33
N GLY A 704 -84.07 78.26 13.98
CA GLY A 704 -83.43 79.21 14.89
C GLY A 704 -84.31 80.38 15.35
N THR A 705 -84.18 80.78 16.62
CA THR A 705 -85.06 81.79 17.27
C THR A 705 -84.32 83.07 17.68
N TRP A 706 -84.93 84.24 17.45
CA TRP A 706 -84.40 85.57 17.81
C TRP A 706 -85.29 86.34 18.82
N GLU A 707 -84.70 87.17 19.70
CA GLU A 707 -85.40 88.10 20.62
C GLU A 707 -84.80 89.53 20.57
N PHE A 708 -85.29 90.49 21.38
CA PHE A 708 -84.96 91.93 21.28
C PHE A 708 -84.54 92.60 22.62
N THR A 709 -83.48 93.44 22.68
CA THR A 709 -82.83 93.95 23.94
C THR A 709 -81.96 95.26 23.80
N PRO A 710 -81.81 96.14 24.84
CA PRO A 710 -80.87 97.33 24.89
C PRO A 710 -79.42 97.08 25.45
N ALA A 711 -78.50 98.09 25.57
CA ALA A 711 -77.00 97.89 25.57
C ALA A 711 -76.04 98.58 26.66
N PRO A 712 -74.73 98.14 26.86
CA PRO A 712 -73.77 98.47 28.00
C PRO A 712 -72.21 98.77 27.69
N THR A 713 -71.19 98.50 28.59
CA THR A 713 -69.72 98.96 28.59
C THR A 713 -68.58 98.02 29.22
N TYR A 714 -67.22 98.33 29.20
CA TYR A 714 -66.03 97.34 29.18
C TYR A 714 -64.63 97.64 29.93
N LYS A 715 -63.54 96.81 29.77
CA LYS A 715 -62.19 96.69 30.52
C LYS A 715 -60.93 96.19 29.67
N ALA A 716 -59.68 95.93 30.19
CA ALA A 716 -58.50 95.30 29.47
C ALA A 716 -57.39 94.53 30.32
N THR A 717 -56.66 93.51 29.78
CA THR A 717 -55.72 92.57 30.52
C THR A 717 -54.45 92.01 29.75
N HIS A 718 -53.57 91.16 30.36
CA HIS A 718 -52.29 90.61 29.77
C HIS A 718 -51.93 89.11 30.08
N GLU A 719 -51.10 88.43 29.25
CA GLU A 719 -50.55 87.03 29.42
C GLU A 719 -49.13 86.79 28.80
N PHE A 720 -48.38 85.73 29.19
CA PHE A 720 -47.13 85.25 28.55
C PHE A 720 -47.09 83.75 28.17
N VAL A 721 -46.48 83.43 27.01
CA VAL A 721 -46.42 82.08 26.40
C VAL A 721 -45.02 81.69 25.84
N SER A 722 -44.81 80.37 25.65
CA SER A 722 -43.61 79.81 25.00
C SER A 722 -43.81 79.66 23.49
N GLY A 723 -42.87 80.17 22.71
CA GLY A 723 -42.77 80.01 21.26
C GLY A 723 -41.89 78.83 20.82
N THR A 724 -41.30 78.06 21.75
CA THR A 724 -40.48 76.88 21.40
C THR A 724 -41.20 75.58 21.76
N PRO A 725 -41.67 74.80 20.76
CA PRO A 725 -42.44 73.59 20.98
C PRO A 725 -41.73 72.58 21.90
N GLY A 726 -42.49 71.99 22.82
CA GLY A 726 -41.97 70.99 23.77
C GLY A 726 -41.18 71.56 24.96
N LYS A 727 -41.07 72.88 25.11
CA LYS A 727 -40.50 73.54 26.30
C LYS A 727 -41.51 74.50 26.93
N GLU A 728 -41.82 74.28 28.21
CA GLU A 728 -42.59 75.23 29.02
C GLU A 728 -41.75 76.46 29.41
N LEU A 729 -42.41 77.60 29.60
CA LEU A 729 -41.75 78.78 30.19
C LEU A 729 -41.28 78.49 31.63
N PRO A 730 -40.01 78.79 31.97
CA PRO A 730 -39.52 78.75 33.34
C PRO A 730 -40.32 79.66 34.27
N GLN A 731 -40.30 79.37 35.57
CA GLN A 731 -41.05 80.15 36.57
C GLN A 731 -40.54 81.60 36.67
N GLU A 732 -39.24 81.80 36.44
CA GLU A 732 -38.57 83.11 36.34
C GLU A 732 -39.11 83.96 35.18
N VAL A 733 -39.55 83.32 34.09
CA VAL A 733 -40.16 84.00 32.94
C VAL A 733 -41.64 84.32 33.20
N LYS A 734 -42.38 83.35 33.76
CA LYS A 734 -43.80 83.53 34.15
C LYS A 734 -43.98 84.66 35.19
N ALA A 735 -42.97 84.95 36.00
CA ALA A 735 -43.00 85.98 37.05
C ALA A 735 -42.89 87.45 36.56
N LEU A 736 -42.71 87.70 35.27
CA LEU A 736 -42.46 89.04 34.70
C LEU A 736 -43.72 89.77 34.19
N LEU A 737 -44.92 89.20 34.43
CA LEU A 737 -46.18 89.62 33.79
C LEU A 737 -46.78 90.92 34.40
N PRO A 738 -47.29 91.88 33.58
CA PRO A 738 -47.96 93.10 34.07
C PRO A 738 -49.38 92.89 34.61
N ALA A 739 -50.02 93.98 35.04
CA ALA A 739 -51.38 94.02 35.58
C ALA A 739 -52.38 94.79 34.68
N ASP A 740 -53.68 94.58 34.96
CA ASP A 740 -54.83 94.99 34.13
C ASP A 740 -55.21 96.49 34.19
N GLN A 741 -56.06 96.91 33.25
CA GLN A 741 -56.65 98.27 33.13
C GLN A 741 -58.20 98.15 33.07
N THR A 742 -58.95 99.13 33.59
CA THR A 742 -60.42 99.01 33.76
C THR A 742 -61.19 100.28 33.35
N ASP A 743 -62.54 100.20 33.33
CA ASP A 743 -63.49 101.30 33.08
C ASP A 743 -63.36 101.98 31.70
N LEU A 744 -63.22 101.16 30.65
CA LEU A 744 -63.05 101.61 29.28
C LEU A 744 -64.40 101.67 28.54
N LYS A 745 -64.59 102.75 27.79
CA LYS A 745 -65.80 103.00 26.99
C LYS A 745 -65.71 102.31 25.64
N ASP A 746 -66.87 101.92 25.11
CA ASP A 746 -66.99 101.40 23.75
C ASP A 746 -66.44 102.39 22.72
N ASN A 747 -65.61 101.90 21.79
CA ASN A 747 -64.71 102.64 20.90
C ASN A 747 -63.50 103.37 21.53
N GLY A 748 -63.11 103.05 22.78
CA GLY A 748 -61.83 103.49 23.39
C GLY A 748 -60.63 102.62 22.99
N GLN A 749 -59.39 103.08 23.16
CA GLN A 749 -58.17 102.32 22.79
C GLN A 749 -57.26 102.05 23.99
N ALA A 750 -56.76 100.81 24.11
CA ALA A 750 -55.85 100.32 25.14
C ALA A 750 -54.50 99.86 24.54
N THR A 751 -53.46 99.75 25.37
CA THR A 751 -52.09 99.36 24.95
C THR A 751 -51.39 98.44 25.97
N PRO A 752 -50.57 97.47 25.55
CA PRO A 752 -49.86 96.56 26.45
C PRO A 752 -48.72 97.21 27.22
N THR A 753 -48.46 96.68 28.41
CA THR A 753 -47.31 97.04 29.26
C THR A 753 -46.16 96.05 29.04
N GLN A 754 -44.91 96.51 28.97
CA GLN A 754 -43.76 95.62 28.71
C GLN A 754 -43.29 94.87 29.99
N PRO A 755 -42.73 93.63 29.87
CA PRO A 755 -42.06 92.96 30.99
C PRO A 755 -40.85 93.77 31.47
N SER A 756 -40.44 93.51 32.72
CA SER A 756 -39.28 94.15 33.34
C SER A 756 -37.92 93.60 32.87
N GLN A 757 -37.89 92.44 32.20
CA GLN A 757 -36.70 91.82 31.59
C GLN A 757 -37.07 91.03 30.32
N THR A 758 -36.08 90.77 29.44
CA THR A 758 -36.32 90.16 28.11
C THR A 758 -35.40 88.98 27.74
N GLU A 759 -34.46 88.55 28.59
CA GLU A 759 -33.69 87.30 28.40
C GLU A 759 -33.47 86.57 29.74
N VAL A 760 -33.53 85.23 29.72
CA VAL A 760 -33.31 84.36 30.89
C VAL A 760 -32.49 83.13 30.46
N LYS A 761 -31.37 82.85 31.13
CA LYS A 761 -30.48 81.71 30.80
C LYS A 761 -30.69 80.55 31.76
N THR A 762 -30.70 79.32 31.24
CA THR A 762 -30.87 78.07 32.01
C THR A 762 -29.73 77.09 31.68
N ALA A 763 -29.62 76.00 32.45
CA ALA A 763 -28.58 74.99 32.24
C ALA A 763 -28.71 74.21 30.92
N GLU A 764 -29.89 74.20 30.31
CA GLU A 764 -30.19 73.47 29.07
C GLU A 764 -30.05 74.35 27.80
N GLY A 765 -30.02 75.68 27.95
CA GLY A 765 -30.15 76.65 26.86
C GLY A 765 -30.57 78.05 27.33
N THR A 766 -30.78 78.98 26.40
CA THR A 766 -31.17 80.39 26.69
C THR A 766 -32.59 80.68 26.20
N TRP A 767 -33.38 81.40 27.00
CA TRP A 767 -34.69 81.95 26.65
C TRP A 767 -34.64 83.45 26.36
N SER A 768 -35.35 83.92 25.33
CA SER A 768 -35.45 85.36 24.99
C SER A 768 -36.87 85.77 24.58
N PHE A 769 -37.36 86.89 25.12
CA PHE A 769 -38.64 87.53 24.76
C PHE A 769 -38.60 88.09 23.33
N LYS A 770 -39.74 88.08 22.65
CA LYS A 770 -39.87 88.51 21.25
C LYS A 770 -40.71 89.78 21.15
N SER A 771 -41.99 89.69 21.48
CA SER A 771 -42.93 90.80 21.51
C SER A 771 -44.23 90.38 22.20
N TYR A 772 -45.14 91.35 22.39
CA TYR A 772 -46.57 91.07 22.44
C TYR A 772 -47.13 90.80 21.04
N ASP A 773 -48.29 90.16 20.98
CA ASP A 773 -49.11 89.88 19.80
C ASP A 773 -49.63 91.15 19.12
N LYS A 774 -49.97 92.18 19.91
CA LYS A 774 -50.48 93.49 19.45
C LYS A 774 -49.72 94.63 20.13
N THR A 775 -49.73 95.81 19.52
CA THR A 775 -49.22 97.06 20.13
C THR A 775 -50.32 97.94 20.72
N SER A 776 -51.58 97.70 20.37
CA SER A 776 -52.77 98.34 20.92
C SER A 776 -54.01 97.55 20.53
N GLU A 777 -55.11 97.69 21.27
CA GLU A 777 -56.40 97.10 20.93
C GLU A 777 -57.54 98.08 21.26
N THR A 778 -58.53 98.15 20.37
CA THR A 778 -59.69 99.05 20.55
C THR A 778 -60.82 98.28 21.21
N ILE A 779 -61.27 98.80 22.34
CA ILE A 779 -62.41 98.36 23.13
C ILE A 779 -63.67 98.51 22.29
N ASN A 780 -64.19 97.40 21.79
CA ASN A 780 -65.32 97.34 20.87
C ASN A 780 -66.20 96.16 21.26
N GLY A 781 -67.23 96.40 22.08
CA GLY A 781 -68.13 95.37 22.58
C GLY A 781 -67.57 94.39 23.62
N ALA A 782 -66.29 94.48 23.98
CA ALA A 782 -65.59 93.54 24.86
C ALA A 782 -64.33 94.14 25.49
N ASP A 783 -63.73 93.40 26.43
CA ASP A 783 -62.47 93.74 27.08
C ASP A 783 -61.25 93.39 26.20
N ALA A 784 -60.20 94.23 26.19
CA ALA A 784 -58.97 93.96 25.40
C ALA A 784 -57.99 93.01 26.11
N HIS A 785 -57.14 92.30 25.35
CA HIS A 785 -56.18 91.31 25.88
C HIS A 785 -54.88 91.25 25.05
N PHE A 786 -53.73 91.18 25.73
CA PHE A 786 -52.40 91.16 25.11
C PHE A 786 -51.55 89.95 25.55
N VAL A 787 -50.90 89.25 24.62
CA VAL A 787 -50.12 88.01 24.89
C VAL A 787 -48.68 88.13 24.40
N GLY A 788 -47.69 87.86 25.25
CA GLY A 788 -46.25 87.99 24.91
C GLY A 788 -45.47 86.66 24.83
N THR A 789 -44.53 86.55 23.89
CA THR A 789 -43.88 85.26 23.54
C THR A 789 -42.37 85.20 23.80
N TRP A 790 -41.85 84.05 24.27
CA TRP A 790 -40.40 83.76 24.47
C TRP A 790 -39.92 82.48 23.75
N GLU A 791 -38.68 82.41 23.25
CA GLU A 791 -38.10 81.21 22.58
C GLU A 791 -36.78 80.70 23.20
N PHE A 792 -36.40 79.44 22.95
CA PHE A 792 -35.31 78.66 23.58
C PHE A 792 -34.33 77.97 22.57
N THR A 793 -33.10 77.58 22.97
CA THR A 793 -32.11 76.88 22.10
C THR A 793 -31.07 75.97 22.83
N PRO A 794 -30.84 74.70 22.42
CA PRO A 794 -29.93 73.70 23.07
C PRO A 794 -28.59 73.37 22.31
N ALA A 795 -27.77 72.42 22.80
CA ALA A 795 -26.42 72.08 22.28
C ALA A 795 -26.07 70.55 22.11
N PRO A 796 -25.11 70.13 21.25
CA PRO A 796 -24.89 68.72 20.81
C PRO A 796 -23.57 68.01 21.24
N ASN A 797 -23.46 66.67 21.06
CA ASN A 797 -22.26 65.86 21.38
C ASN A 797 -22.13 64.51 20.59
N LYS A 798 -20.95 63.82 20.61
CA LYS A 798 -20.67 62.48 19.98
C LYS A 798 -19.61 61.67 20.78
N ASN A 799 -19.53 60.33 20.61
CA ASN A 799 -18.67 59.46 21.45
C ASN A 799 -18.11 58.19 20.76
N SER A 800 -16.95 57.68 21.21
CA SER A 800 -16.32 56.37 20.90
C SER A 800 -15.16 56.10 21.88
N GLY A 801 -14.73 54.84 22.13
CA GLY A 801 -13.74 54.55 23.19
C GLY A 801 -12.94 53.24 23.11
N ASN A 802 -11.82 53.20 23.85
CA ASN A 802 -10.87 52.09 23.97
C ASN A 802 -11.08 51.24 25.24
N LYS A 803 -10.56 50.01 25.27
CA LYS A 803 -10.73 49.05 26.38
C LYS A 803 -9.56 49.03 27.39
N GLY A 804 -9.90 48.75 28.64
CA GLY A 804 -9.02 48.35 29.74
C GLY A 804 -9.85 48.15 31.02
N THR A 805 -9.27 47.56 32.08
CA THR A 805 -10.05 47.14 33.26
C THR A 805 -9.93 48.15 34.41
N TRP A 806 -11.07 48.66 34.87
CA TRP A 806 -11.19 49.42 36.12
C TRP A 806 -11.64 48.49 37.26
N SER A 807 -10.98 48.60 38.42
CA SER A 807 -11.35 47.88 39.65
C SER A 807 -11.75 48.88 40.74
N PHE A 808 -12.92 48.68 41.35
CA PHE A 808 -13.36 49.49 42.48
C PHE A 808 -12.49 49.22 43.73
N LYS A 809 -12.25 50.24 44.54
CA LYS A 809 -11.45 50.14 45.77
C LYS A 809 -12.28 50.40 47.03
N SER A 810 -12.86 51.59 47.13
CA SER A 810 -13.74 51.98 48.23
C SER A 810 -14.53 53.23 47.86
N TYR A 811 -15.56 53.53 48.64
CA TYR A 811 -16.04 54.91 48.78
C TYR A 811 -15.11 55.70 49.72
N ASP A 812 -15.21 57.02 49.68
CA ASP A 812 -14.59 57.96 50.62
C ASP A 812 -15.10 57.79 52.05
N ASN A 813 -16.39 57.48 52.21
CA ASN A 813 -17.04 57.15 53.48
C ASN A 813 -17.81 55.83 53.37
N THR A 814 -17.92 55.08 54.47
CA THR A 814 -18.67 53.81 54.51
C THR A 814 -20.15 53.98 54.88
N SER A 815 -20.51 55.09 55.51
CA SER A 815 -21.88 55.49 55.85
C SER A 815 -21.95 56.98 56.17
N GLU A 816 -23.09 57.61 55.95
CA GLU A 816 -23.37 59.03 56.22
C GLU A 816 -24.81 59.19 56.73
N THR A 817 -25.13 60.29 57.41
CA THR A 817 -26.44 60.49 58.07
C THR A 817 -27.24 61.63 57.43
N ILE A 818 -28.29 61.27 56.70
CA ILE A 818 -29.13 62.21 55.94
C ILE A 818 -29.96 63.09 56.89
N ASN A 819 -29.63 64.39 56.95
CA ASN A 819 -30.37 65.42 57.70
C ASN A 819 -30.87 66.53 56.76
N GLY A 820 -31.79 66.20 55.86
CA GLY A 820 -32.49 67.18 55.01
C GLY A 820 -31.72 67.71 53.79
N SER A 821 -30.65 67.05 53.37
CA SER A 821 -29.93 67.34 52.12
C SER A 821 -29.35 66.05 51.54
N ASP A 822 -29.14 66.01 50.22
CA ASP A 822 -28.64 64.82 49.53
C ASP A 822 -27.20 64.47 49.95
N VAL A 823 -27.02 63.22 50.40
CA VAL A 823 -25.71 62.67 50.76
C VAL A 823 -25.04 62.11 49.51
N LYS A 824 -23.76 62.44 49.32
CA LYS A 824 -22.94 62.00 48.19
C LYS A 824 -21.69 61.26 48.67
N PHE A 825 -21.60 59.98 48.33
CA PHE A 825 -20.36 59.20 48.44
C PHE A 825 -19.55 59.30 47.15
N VAL A 826 -18.23 59.40 47.25
CA VAL A 826 -17.30 59.43 46.10
C VAL A 826 -16.56 58.10 46.00
N GLY A 827 -16.88 57.32 44.96
CA GLY A 827 -16.27 56.01 44.72
C GLY A 827 -14.92 56.11 44.01
N THR A 828 -13.87 55.56 44.62
CA THR A 828 -12.53 55.48 44.01
C THR A 828 -12.36 54.18 43.23
N TRP A 829 -11.97 54.32 41.96
CA TRP A 829 -11.65 53.22 41.05
C TRP A 829 -10.19 53.33 40.59
N GLU A 830 -9.52 52.19 40.45
CA GLU A 830 -8.15 52.10 39.90
C GLU A 830 -8.18 51.43 38.53
N PHE A 831 -7.48 52.00 37.55
CA PHE A 831 -7.31 51.42 36.22
C PHE A 831 -6.04 50.58 36.18
N THR A 832 -6.14 49.30 35.81
CA THR A 832 -4.97 48.42 35.66
C THR A 832 -4.73 48.14 34.19
N ALA A 833 -3.68 48.76 33.63
CA ALA A 833 -3.11 48.34 32.36
C ALA A 833 -2.37 46.99 32.53
N SER A 834 -2.37 46.15 31.49
CA SER A 834 -1.78 44.80 31.58
C SER A 834 -0.27 44.85 31.86
N PRO A 835 0.26 44.07 32.82
CA PRO A 835 1.65 44.16 33.26
C PRO A 835 2.66 43.59 32.24
N ALA A 836 3.93 43.99 32.41
CA ALA A 836 5.07 43.56 31.60
C ALA A 836 5.49 42.09 31.85
N PRO A 837 6.12 41.43 30.87
CA PRO A 837 6.47 40.01 30.97
C PRO A 837 7.66 39.75 31.92
N THR A 838 7.56 38.63 32.64
CA THR A 838 8.70 37.96 33.28
C THR A 838 9.58 37.28 32.23
N VAL A 839 10.91 37.35 32.39
CA VAL A 839 11.85 36.59 31.56
C VAL A 839 11.70 35.09 31.85
N THR A 840 11.37 34.32 30.83
CA THR A 840 11.46 32.85 30.80
C THR A 840 12.40 32.42 29.68
N HIS A 841 12.94 31.22 29.81
CA HIS A 841 13.83 30.59 28.85
C HIS A 841 13.18 29.36 28.22
N LYS A 842 13.80 28.83 27.17
CA LYS A 842 13.40 27.58 26.53
C LYS A 842 14.57 26.64 26.28
N ALA A 843 14.27 25.36 26.08
CA ALA A 843 15.20 24.36 25.57
C ALA A 843 14.80 23.95 24.15
N VAL A 844 15.71 24.15 23.20
CA VAL A 844 15.50 23.91 21.75
C VAL A 844 16.28 22.69 21.28
N HIS A 845 15.81 22.06 20.21
CA HIS A 845 16.45 20.88 19.62
C HIS A 845 16.96 21.19 18.21
N GLU A 846 18.03 20.51 17.78
CA GLU A 846 18.55 20.51 16.42
C GLU A 846 18.96 19.09 16.03
N PHE A 847 18.79 18.71 14.76
CA PHE A 847 19.31 17.45 14.23
C PHE A 847 20.44 17.67 13.23
N VAL A 848 21.49 16.86 13.36
CA VAL A 848 22.67 16.87 12.49
C VAL A 848 22.99 15.48 11.96
N SER A 849 23.63 15.42 10.80
CA SER A 849 24.17 14.17 10.24
C SER A 849 25.52 13.84 10.87
N GLY A 850 25.65 12.62 11.37
CA GLY A 850 26.94 12.01 11.76
C GLY A 850 27.67 11.37 10.59
N THR A 851 27.04 11.23 9.42
CA THR A 851 27.63 10.60 8.23
C THR A 851 28.27 11.65 7.33
N PRO A 852 29.61 11.66 7.15
CA PRO A 852 30.29 12.67 6.35
C PRO A 852 29.77 12.75 4.91
N GLY A 853 29.45 13.96 4.45
CA GLY A 853 28.99 14.21 3.08
C GLY A 853 27.53 13.85 2.78
N LYS A 854 26.73 13.39 3.75
CA LYS A 854 25.28 13.19 3.61
C LYS A 854 24.51 14.20 4.46
N GLU A 855 23.62 14.97 3.83
CA GLU A 855 22.66 15.84 4.53
C GLU A 855 21.45 15.06 5.06
N LEU A 856 20.83 15.55 6.14
CA LEU A 856 19.57 14.96 6.63
C LEU A 856 18.42 15.19 5.64
N PRO A 857 17.62 14.17 5.32
CA PRO A 857 16.44 14.31 4.47
C PRO A 857 15.28 14.99 5.23
N GLN A 858 14.23 15.41 4.52
CA GLN A 858 13.13 16.18 5.14
C GLN A 858 12.32 15.36 6.14
N GLU A 859 12.19 14.07 5.89
CA GLU A 859 11.55 13.08 6.75
C GLU A 859 12.22 13.07 8.13
N VAL A 860 13.56 12.99 8.19
CA VAL A 860 14.32 13.07 9.45
C VAL A 860 14.20 14.46 10.09
N LYS A 861 14.28 15.54 9.29
CA LYS A 861 14.10 16.92 9.78
C LYS A 861 12.70 17.15 10.40
N SER A 862 11.67 16.44 9.92
CA SER A 862 10.29 16.54 10.42
C SER A 862 10.06 15.87 11.79
N LEU A 863 10.97 15.00 12.24
CA LEU A 863 10.90 14.33 13.55
C LEU A 863 11.44 15.20 14.71
N LEU A 864 11.84 16.45 14.43
CA LEU A 864 12.44 17.34 15.41
C LEU A 864 11.43 17.72 16.51
N PRO A 865 11.71 17.45 17.80
CA PRO A 865 10.79 17.77 18.87
C PRO A 865 10.56 19.27 19.05
N SER A 866 9.34 19.64 19.45
CA SER A 866 8.99 21.01 19.82
C SER A 866 9.83 21.54 21.00
N ASP A 867 10.17 22.83 20.95
CA ASP A 867 10.82 23.56 22.05
C ASP A 867 10.07 23.37 23.38
N GLN A 868 10.82 23.19 24.47
CA GLN A 868 10.27 23.21 25.84
C GLN A 868 10.32 24.66 26.36
N THR A 869 9.17 25.30 26.57
CA THR A 869 9.06 26.72 26.93
C THR A 869 8.89 26.96 28.44
N ASP A 870 8.88 28.23 28.83
CA ASP A 870 8.52 28.71 30.17
C ASP A 870 9.42 28.20 31.32
N LEU A 871 10.64 27.80 30.95
CA LEU A 871 11.66 27.34 31.87
C LEU A 871 12.19 28.53 32.68
N LYS A 872 12.32 28.33 33.99
CA LYS A 872 12.83 29.35 34.93
C LYS A 872 14.32 29.19 35.13
N ASP A 873 15.00 30.28 35.45
CA ASP A 873 16.42 30.27 35.73
C ASP A 873 16.76 29.31 36.89
N GLY A 874 17.84 28.53 36.73
CA GLY A 874 18.21 27.43 37.62
C GLY A 874 17.46 26.10 37.41
N SER A 875 16.53 26.00 36.45
CA SER A 875 15.85 24.73 36.14
C SER A 875 16.77 23.77 35.37
N GLN A 876 16.87 22.51 35.80
CA GLN A 876 17.51 21.44 35.02
C GLN A 876 16.51 20.87 34.01
N VAL A 877 16.94 20.74 32.75
CA VAL A 877 16.14 20.30 31.62
C VAL A 877 16.81 19.13 30.88
N THR A 878 16.01 18.24 30.30
CA THR A 878 16.45 17.03 29.57
C THR A 878 15.86 17.03 28.17
N PRO A 879 16.59 16.57 27.14
CA PRO A 879 16.12 16.61 25.75
C PRO A 879 14.93 15.67 25.52
N THR A 880 13.98 16.13 24.71
CA THR A 880 12.85 15.32 24.23
C THR A 880 13.36 14.32 23.20
N GLN A 881 12.97 13.04 23.26
CA GLN A 881 13.31 12.09 22.19
C GLN A 881 12.44 12.33 20.94
N PRO A 882 12.95 12.08 19.71
CA PRO A 882 12.11 12.08 18.52
C PRO A 882 11.00 11.03 18.59
N SER A 883 9.92 11.24 17.83
CA SER A 883 8.78 10.31 17.73
C SER A 883 9.11 8.99 17.02
N GLN A 884 10.22 8.95 16.27
CA GLN A 884 10.80 7.76 15.64
C GLN A 884 12.32 7.82 15.77
N THR A 885 12.99 6.68 15.93
CA THR A 885 14.46 6.58 15.99
C THR A 885 15.09 6.05 14.70
N GLU A 886 14.28 5.67 13.70
CA GLU A 886 14.74 5.22 12.39
C GLU A 886 13.82 5.76 11.29
N VAL A 887 14.41 6.14 10.15
CA VAL A 887 13.71 6.61 8.94
C VAL A 887 14.31 5.93 7.72
N LYS A 888 13.49 5.24 6.94
CA LYS A 888 13.92 4.60 5.68
C LYS A 888 13.65 5.52 4.50
N THR A 889 14.64 5.67 3.62
CA THR A 889 14.55 6.40 2.36
C THR A 889 14.99 5.49 1.21
N ALA A 890 14.77 5.91 -0.05
CA ALA A 890 15.18 5.14 -1.22
C ALA A 890 16.69 4.87 -1.31
N GLU A 891 17.53 5.70 -0.67
CA GLU A 891 18.99 5.52 -0.66
C GLU A 891 19.48 4.60 0.47
N GLY A 892 18.70 4.41 1.55
CA GLY A 892 19.14 3.73 2.77
C GLY A 892 18.34 4.08 4.02
N THR A 893 18.83 3.68 5.19
CA THR A 893 18.18 3.94 6.50
C THR A 893 18.98 4.93 7.33
N TRP A 894 18.31 5.96 7.85
CA TRP A 894 18.82 6.88 8.85
C TRP A 894 18.40 6.41 10.25
N SER A 895 19.34 6.28 11.18
CA SER A 895 19.07 5.89 12.57
C SER A 895 19.61 6.94 13.55
N PHE A 896 18.77 7.34 14.51
CA PHE A 896 19.11 8.25 15.59
C PHE A 896 20.08 7.58 16.58
N LYS A 897 21.07 8.33 17.07
CA LYS A 897 22.11 7.80 17.98
C LYS A 897 21.95 8.33 19.39
N SER A 898 22.11 9.64 19.56
CA SER A 898 21.95 10.33 20.85
C SER A 898 21.88 11.84 20.65
N TYR A 899 21.51 12.54 21.73
CA TYR A 899 21.86 13.95 21.91
C TYR A 899 23.31 14.10 22.40
N ASP A 900 23.86 15.30 22.23
CA ASP A 900 25.16 15.75 22.72
C ASP A 900 25.23 15.81 24.27
N LYS A 901 24.10 16.11 24.92
CA LYS A 901 23.96 16.19 26.37
C LYS A 901 22.74 15.39 26.84
N THR A 902 22.83 14.77 28.02
CA THR A 902 21.69 14.08 28.67
C THR A 902 20.80 15.02 29.49
N SER A 903 21.35 16.15 29.95
CA SER A 903 20.63 17.25 30.59
C SER A 903 21.50 18.51 30.60
N GLU A 904 20.89 19.67 30.73
CA GLU A 904 21.58 20.95 30.98
C GLU A 904 20.76 21.80 31.97
N THR A 905 21.35 22.85 32.55
CA THR A 905 20.66 23.75 33.49
C THR A 905 20.53 25.14 32.88
N ILE A 906 19.31 25.68 32.88
CA ILE A 906 19.03 27.05 32.47
C ILE A 906 19.81 28.01 33.38
N ASN A 907 20.62 28.87 32.78
CA ASN A 907 21.48 29.84 33.46
C ASN A 907 21.51 31.14 32.66
N GLY A 908 20.48 31.98 32.83
CA GLY A 908 20.28 33.26 32.14
C GLY A 908 20.11 33.20 30.62
N SER A 909 19.94 32.02 30.03
CA SER A 909 19.89 31.81 28.58
C SER A 909 19.18 30.52 28.18
N ASP A 910 18.73 30.46 26.93
CA ASP A 910 18.10 29.27 26.33
C ASP A 910 19.12 28.13 26.15
N VAL A 911 18.66 26.91 26.38
CA VAL A 911 19.44 25.68 26.22
C VAL A 911 19.26 25.10 24.80
N LYS A 912 20.30 24.49 24.24
CA LYS A 912 20.24 23.77 22.96
C LYS A 912 20.81 22.36 23.09
N PHE A 913 20.04 21.39 22.61
CA PHE A 913 20.43 19.99 22.46
C PHE A 913 20.59 19.63 20.98
N VAL A 914 21.68 18.96 20.63
CA VAL A 914 22.01 18.57 19.25
C VAL A 914 21.97 17.05 19.12
N GLY A 915 21.01 16.55 18.34
CA GLY A 915 20.76 15.13 18.12
C GLY A 915 21.41 14.62 16.84
N THR A 916 22.20 13.54 16.94
CA THR A 916 22.94 13.00 15.79
C THR A 916 22.22 11.79 15.16
N TRP A 917 22.05 11.84 13.84
CA TRP A 917 21.54 10.74 13.01
C TRP A 917 22.63 10.21 12.08
N GLU A 918 22.70 8.90 11.89
CA GLU A 918 23.67 8.23 10.99
C GLU A 918 22.95 7.47 9.88
N PHE A 919 23.52 7.49 8.67
CA PHE A 919 22.97 6.86 7.47
C PHE A 919 23.68 5.54 7.14
N THR A 920 22.89 4.50 6.88
CA THR A 920 23.33 3.20 6.34
C THR A 920 22.75 3.04 4.93
N PRO A 921 23.56 2.96 3.86
CA PRO A 921 23.06 2.82 2.50
C PRO A 921 22.35 1.48 2.27
N ALA A 922 21.40 1.45 1.33
CA ALA A 922 20.77 0.23 0.86
C ALA A 922 21.73 -0.60 -0.02
N PRO A 923 21.62 -1.94 -0.05
CA PRO A 923 22.39 -2.78 -0.97
C PRO A 923 21.92 -2.56 -2.41
N THR A 924 22.86 -2.40 -3.34
CA THR A 924 22.58 -2.18 -4.76
C THR A 924 22.19 -3.48 -5.46
N VAL A 925 21.03 -3.50 -6.11
CA VAL A 925 20.67 -4.54 -7.09
C VAL A 925 21.30 -4.19 -8.44
N THR A 926 21.83 -5.20 -9.13
CA THR A 926 22.26 -5.11 -10.54
C THR A 926 21.55 -6.18 -11.34
N HIS A 927 21.39 -5.93 -12.63
CA HIS A 927 20.72 -6.80 -13.59
C HIS A 927 21.69 -7.24 -14.68
N LYS A 928 21.27 -8.19 -15.51
CA LYS A 928 22.01 -8.65 -16.69
C LYS A 928 21.15 -8.70 -17.94
N ALA A 929 21.79 -8.89 -19.10
CA ALA A 929 21.14 -9.22 -20.36
C ALA A 929 21.58 -10.61 -20.83
N VAL A 930 20.62 -11.55 -20.86
CA VAL A 930 20.76 -12.94 -21.31
C VAL A 930 20.37 -13.09 -22.78
N HIS A 931 20.92 -14.10 -23.44
CA HIS A 931 20.64 -14.42 -24.85
C HIS A 931 20.20 -15.88 -24.99
N GLU A 932 19.28 -16.15 -25.92
CA GLU A 932 18.85 -17.49 -26.34
C GLU A 932 19.00 -17.65 -27.87
N PHE A 933 19.22 -18.86 -28.37
CA PHE A 933 19.12 -19.17 -29.80
C PHE A 933 18.05 -20.23 -30.11
N VAL A 934 17.19 -19.91 -31.08
CA VAL A 934 16.07 -20.75 -31.54
C VAL A 934 16.14 -21.03 -33.04
N SER A 935 15.53 -22.15 -33.46
CA SER A 935 15.40 -22.51 -34.88
C SER A 935 14.13 -21.90 -35.46
N GLY A 936 14.30 -21.07 -36.49
CA GLY A 936 13.23 -20.60 -37.36
C GLY A 936 12.83 -21.61 -38.44
N THR A 937 13.41 -22.81 -38.45
CA THR A 937 13.12 -23.87 -39.44
C THR A 937 12.32 -25.01 -38.80
N PRO A 938 11.00 -25.14 -39.09
CA PRO A 938 10.15 -26.14 -38.46
C PRO A 938 10.69 -27.57 -38.63
N GLY A 939 10.76 -28.31 -37.52
CA GLY A 939 11.24 -29.70 -37.51
C GLY A 939 12.77 -29.86 -37.63
N LYS A 940 13.56 -28.79 -37.51
CA LYS A 940 15.02 -28.85 -37.38
C LYS A 940 15.50 -28.19 -36.10
N GLU A 941 16.20 -28.95 -35.26
CA GLU A 941 16.86 -28.44 -34.07
C GLU A 941 18.19 -27.74 -34.40
N LEU A 942 18.62 -26.80 -33.54
CA LEU A 942 19.94 -26.18 -33.68
C LEU A 942 21.06 -27.18 -33.33
N PRO A 943 22.08 -27.35 -34.19
CA PRO A 943 23.24 -28.19 -33.91
C PRO A 943 24.15 -27.55 -32.85
N GLN A 944 25.04 -28.34 -32.25
CA GLN A 944 25.89 -27.87 -31.15
C GLN A 944 26.84 -26.75 -31.59
N GLU A 945 27.28 -26.77 -32.85
CA GLU A 945 28.11 -25.74 -33.45
C GLU A 945 27.40 -24.38 -33.45
N VAL A 946 26.08 -24.33 -33.71
CA VAL A 946 25.28 -23.09 -33.60
C VAL A 946 25.04 -22.70 -32.15
N LYS A 947 24.73 -23.66 -31.27
CA LYS A 947 24.54 -23.43 -29.83
C LYS A 947 25.81 -22.86 -29.17
N SER A 948 26.99 -23.26 -29.64
CA SER A 948 28.29 -22.78 -29.15
C SER A 948 28.63 -21.32 -29.52
N LEU A 949 27.86 -20.68 -30.40
CA LEU A 949 28.02 -19.27 -30.78
C LEU A 949 27.21 -18.31 -29.88
N LEU A 950 26.50 -18.83 -28.87
CA LEU A 950 25.68 -18.02 -27.97
C LEU A 950 26.56 -17.02 -27.20
N PRO A 951 26.27 -15.71 -27.25
CA PRO A 951 27.05 -14.72 -26.52
C PRO A 951 26.94 -14.87 -25.01
N SER A 952 28.02 -14.50 -24.30
CA SER A 952 27.99 -14.36 -22.84
C SER A 952 27.05 -13.24 -22.40
N ASP A 953 26.39 -13.44 -21.26
CA ASP A 953 25.57 -12.43 -20.59
C ASP A 953 26.32 -11.09 -20.42
N GLN A 954 25.60 -9.98 -20.58
CA GLN A 954 26.11 -8.66 -20.19
C GLN A 954 25.70 -8.40 -18.74
N THR A 955 26.66 -8.25 -17.81
CA THR A 955 26.40 -8.08 -16.37
C THR A 955 26.41 -6.62 -15.92
N ASP A 956 26.12 -6.39 -14.64
CA ASP A 956 26.28 -5.10 -13.95
C ASP A 956 25.43 -3.94 -14.54
N LEU A 957 24.37 -4.30 -15.25
CA LEU A 957 23.42 -3.37 -15.83
C LEU A 957 22.58 -2.73 -14.72
N LYS A 958 22.37 -1.42 -14.82
CA LYS A 958 21.62 -0.63 -13.84
C LYS A 958 20.18 -0.44 -14.29
N ASP A 959 19.29 -0.33 -13.32
CA ASP A 959 17.89 -0.03 -13.60
C ASP A 959 17.74 1.29 -14.40
N GLY A 960 16.84 1.29 -15.39
CA GLY A 960 16.70 2.35 -16.38
C GLY A 960 17.73 2.35 -17.53
N SER A 961 18.69 1.42 -17.56
CA SER A 961 19.66 1.32 -18.67
C SER A 961 19.03 0.69 -19.92
N GLN A 962 19.21 1.31 -21.08
CA GLN A 962 18.90 0.69 -22.37
C GLN A 962 20.08 -0.17 -22.82
N VAL A 963 19.83 -1.46 -23.04
CA VAL A 963 20.80 -2.49 -23.47
C VAL A 963 20.46 -3.02 -24.86
N THR A 964 21.48 -3.44 -25.62
CA THR A 964 21.35 -4.01 -26.97
C THR A 964 21.96 -5.41 -27.02
N PRO A 965 21.44 -6.33 -27.86
CA PRO A 965 21.92 -7.71 -27.89
C PRO A 965 23.33 -7.82 -28.49
N THR A 966 24.18 -8.58 -27.81
CA THR A 966 25.49 -8.99 -28.35
C THR A 966 25.27 -9.84 -29.60
N GLN A 967 25.98 -9.59 -30.69
CA GLN A 967 25.89 -10.45 -31.88
C GLN A 967 26.72 -11.73 -31.70
N PRO A 968 26.32 -12.89 -32.28
CA PRO A 968 27.17 -14.07 -32.32
C PRO A 968 28.49 -13.81 -33.04
N SER A 969 29.52 -14.56 -32.67
CA SER A 969 30.86 -14.47 -33.27
C SER A 969 30.92 -14.95 -34.74
N GLN A 970 29.90 -15.67 -35.20
CA GLN A 970 29.67 -16.03 -36.60
C GLN A 970 28.17 -15.96 -36.92
N THR A 971 27.80 -15.60 -38.14
CA THR A 971 26.40 -15.53 -38.60
C THR A 971 26.03 -16.62 -39.62
N GLU A 972 26.99 -17.46 -40.03
CA GLU A 972 26.76 -18.67 -40.83
C GLU A 972 27.53 -19.85 -40.23
N VAL A 973 26.89 -21.03 -40.15
CA VAL A 973 27.52 -22.30 -39.73
C VAL A 973 27.20 -23.38 -40.77
N LYS A 974 28.24 -24.09 -41.24
CA LYS A 974 28.12 -25.09 -42.31
C LYS A 974 28.28 -26.49 -41.75
N THR A 975 27.24 -27.30 -41.87
CA THR A 975 27.19 -28.71 -41.45
C THR A 975 27.19 -29.62 -42.68
N ALA A 976 27.26 -30.94 -42.46
CA ALA A 976 27.17 -31.92 -43.55
C ALA A 976 25.81 -31.91 -44.28
N GLU A 977 24.73 -31.43 -43.63
CA GLU A 977 23.39 -31.38 -44.23
C GLU A 977 23.09 -30.07 -44.97
N GLY A 978 23.77 -28.96 -44.63
CA GLY A 978 23.43 -27.63 -45.13
C GLY A 978 24.11 -26.49 -44.37
N THR A 979 23.58 -25.26 -44.54
CA THR A 979 24.07 -24.05 -43.87
C THR A 979 22.99 -23.49 -42.96
N TRP A 980 23.33 -23.25 -41.69
CA TRP A 980 22.55 -22.43 -40.78
C TRP A 980 22.97 -20.97 -40.91
N SER A 981 22.01 -20.05 -40.96
CA SER A 981 22.26 -18.60 -41.04
C SER A 981 21.44 -17.85 -40.00
N PHE A 982 22.13 -16.99 -39.23
CA PHE A 982 21.49 -16.09 -38.27
C PHE A 982 20.65 -15.03 -39.00
N LYS A 983 19.53 -14.63 -38.39
CA LYS A 983 18.58 -13.67 -38.98
C LYS A 983 18.55 -12.36 -38.20
N SER A 984 18.06 -12.42 -36.98
CA SER A 984 17.98 -11.30 -36.04
C SER A 984 17.70 -11.80 -34.63
N TYR A 985 17.80 -10.89 -33.67
CA TYR A 985 17.09 -11.01 -32.40
C TYR A 985 15.62 -10.60 -32.56
N ASP A 986 14.80 -10.95 -31.58
CA ASP A 986 13.39 -10.55 -31.42
C ASP A 986 13.21 -9.03 -31.32
N LYS A 987 14.17 -8.35 -30.67
CA LYS A 987 14.19 -6.90 -30.46
C LYS A 987 15.61 -6.33 -30.57
N ALA A 988 15.69 -5.06 -31.01
CA ALA A 988 16.96 -4.37 -31.23
C ALA A 988 17.58 -3.79 -29.93
N SER A 989 16.75 -3.57 -28.90
CA SER A 989 17.16 -3.12 -27.57
C SER A 989 16.07 -3.41 -26.55
N GLU A 990 16.43 -3.48 -25.28
CA GLU A 990 15.52 -3.58 -24.14
C GLU A 990 15.95 -2.57 -23.07
N THR A 991 15.04 -2.12 -22.21
CA THR A 991 15.37 -1.25 -21.07
C THR A 991 15.22 -2.06 -19.79
N ILE A 992 16.28 -2.14 -19.00
CA ILE A 992 16.24 -2.73 -17.65
C ILE A 992 15.23 -1.93 -16.81
N ASN A 993 14.22 -2.63 -16.27
CA ASN A 993 13.14 -2.05 -15.48
C ASN A 993 12.75 -3.03 -14.37
N GLY A 994 13.62 -3.19 -13.37
CA GLY A 994 13.50 -4.12 -12.24
C GLY A 994 13.73 -5.59 -12.56
N ALA A 995 14.13 -5.93 -13.80
CA ALA A 995 14.34 -7.31 -14.27
C ALA A 995 15.48 -7.38 -15.32
N ASP A 996 16.03 -8.58 -15.49
CA ASP A 996 17.01 -8.88 -16.53
C ASP A 996 16.40 -8.76 -17.93
N ALA A 997 17.19 -8.28 -18.90
CA ALA A 997 16.81 -8.27 -20.31
C ALA A 997 17.06 -9.65 -20.96
N HIS A 998 16.22 -10.06 -21.91
CA HIS A 998 16.34 -11.36 -22.57
C HIS A 998 16.11 -11.27 -24.09
N PHE A 999 17.13 -11.61 -24.88
CA PHE A 999 17.11 -11.48 -26.34
C PHE A 999 17.14 -12.84 -27.04
N VAL A 1000 16.13 -13.12 -27.87
CA VAL A 1000 15.95 -14.42 -28.55
C VAL A 1000 16.39 -14.32 -30.00
N GLY A 1001 17.51 -14.96 -30.35
CA GLY A 1001 18.12 -14.93 -31.67
C GLY A 1001 17.67 -16.08 -32.57
N THR A 1002 17.16 -15.78 -33.76
CA THR A 1002 16.63 -16.78 -34.70
C THR A 1002 17.66 -17.19 -35.76
N TRP A 1003 17.80 -18.50 -35.95
CA TRP A 1003 18.61 -19.11 -37.02
C TRP A 1003 17.74 -19.92 -37.99
N GLU A 1004 18.01 -19.85 -39.30
CA GLU A 1004 17.34 -20.68 -40.32
C GLU A 1004 18.32 -21.64 -41.02
N PHE A 1005 17.82 -22.80 -41.47
CA PHE A 1005 18.60 -23.83 -42.15
C PHE A 1005 18.31 -23.90 -43.66
N THR A 1006 19.36 -23.87 -44.47
CA THR A 1006 19.33 -24.06 -45.93
C THR A 1006 20.04 -25.37 -46.31
N PRO A 1007 19.34 -26.39 -46.85
CA PRO A 1007 19.96 -27.67 -47.23
C PRO A 1007 21.05 -27.54 -48.31
N ALA A 1008 22.04 -28.43 -48.26
CA ALA A 1008 23.09 -28.50 -49.27
C ALA A 1008 22.56 -29.04 -50.62
N PRO A 1009 23.00 -28.50 -51.79
CA PRO A 1009 22.56 -28.97 -53.09
C PRO A 1009 23.18 -30.34 -53.44
N ASN A 1010 22.33 -31.36 -53.60
CA ASN A 1010 22.74 -32.72 -53.95
C ASN A 1010 23.58 -32.79 -55.24
N LYS A 1011 24.80 -33.33 -55.14
CA LYS A 1011 25.56 -33.85 -56.29
C LYS A 1011 25.31 -35.35 -56.45
N ASN A 1012 25.27 -35.82 -57.68
CA ASN A 1012 25.15 -37.24 -58.04
C ASN A 1012 26.14 -37.55 -59.19
N SER A 1013 26.44 -38.84 -59.42
CA SER A 1013 27.55 -39.40 -60.21
C SER A 1013 28.93 -39.34 -59.50
N GLY A 1014 29.80 -40.38 -59.55
CA GLY A 1014 29.80 -41.56 -60.43
C GLY A 1014 30.39 -42.84 -59.80
N ASN A 1015 30.76 -43.82 -60.65
CA ASN A 1015 30.69 -45.26 -60.35
C ASN A 1015 32.06 -45.99 -60.21
N ASN A 1016 32.01 -47.30 -59.89
CA ASN A 1016 33.07 -48.35 -59.94
C ASN A 1016 34.10 -48.41 -58.75
N SER A 1017 34.52 -49.59 -58.22
CA SER A 1017 34.33 -51.01 -58.63
C SER A 1017 34.25 -52.01 -57.44
N GLN A 1018 33.75 -53.24 -57.70
CA GLN A 1018 33.81 -54.48 -56.87
C GLN A 1018 35.25 -54.92 -56.49
N PRO A 1019 35.49 -55.94 -55.60
CA PRO A 1019 34.59 -57.01 -55.10
C PRO A 1019 34.56 -57.15 -53.54
N GLU A 1020 33.91 -58.07 -52.79
CA GLU A 1020 32.85 -59.12 -52.90
C GLU A 1020 32.36 -59.45 -51.45
N GLU A 1021 31.35 -60.25 -51.09
CA GLU A 1021 30.28 -61.04 -51.73
C GLU A 1021 29.02 -60.99 -50.80
N GLY A 1022 28.46 -62.11 -50.31
CA GLY A 1022 27.92 -62.19 -48.93
C GLY A 1022 26.50 -62.77 -48.69
N SER A 1023 25.69 -62.98 -49.72
CA SER A 1023 24.40 -63.73 -49.70
C SER A 1023 23.26 -63.36 -48.68
N SER A 1024 22.15 -62.83 -49.25
CA SER A 1024 20.73 -63.17 -48.92
C SER A 1024 20.06 -62.62 -47.62
N GLN A 1025 18.75 -62.33 -47.57
CA GLN A 1025 17.65 -62.47 -48.56
C GLN A 1025 16.52 -61.42 -48.41
N THR A 1026 15.77 -61.15 -49.48
CA THR A 1026 14.60 -60.22 -49.58
C THR A 1026 13.34 -60.74 -48.86
N LYS A 1027 12.38 -59.94 -48.36
CA LYS A 1027 11.47 -58.95 -49.03
C LYS A 1027 10.81 -58.06 -47.95
N GLY A 1028 10.20 -56.88 -48.20
CA GLY A 1028 10.03 -56.11 -49.44
C GLY A 1028 8.57 -56.03 -49.95
N LEU A 1029 7.83 -54.96 -49.62
CA LEU A 1029 6.72 -54.38 -50.43
C LEU A 1029 6.20 -53.03 -49.87
N LEU A 1030 6.57 -51.94 -50.56
CA LEU A 1030 5.86 -50.63 -50.64
C LEU A 1030 4.80 -50.73 -51.81
N PRO A 1031 3.97 -49.72 -52.20
CA PRO A 1031 4.18 -48.27 -52.05
C PRO A 1031 2.96 -47.32 -51.90
N ASN A 1032 3.28 -46.04 -51.67
CA ASN A 1032 2.70 -44.78 -52.18
C ASN A 1032 1.19 -44.66 -52.54
N THR A 1033 0.52 -43.65 -51.98
CA THR A 1033 0.15 -42.33 -52.60
C THR A 1033 -0.83 -41.60 -51.66
N GLY A 1034 -1.02 -40.27 -51.69
CA GLY A 1034 -0.46 -39.20 -52.52
C GLY A 1034 -0.65 -37.81 -51.86
N SER A 1035 -0.29 -36.72 -52.56
CA SER A 1035 -0.22 -35.36 -51.98
C SER A 1035 -1.48 -34.50 -52.18
N ALA A 1036 -1.52 -33.36 -51.48
CA ALA A 1036 -2.32 -32.15 -51.72
C ALA A 1036 -3.85 -32.19 -51.42
N VAL A 1037 -4.54 -31.06 -51.14
CA VAL A 1037 -4.28 -29.82 -50.35
C VAL A 1037 -5.54 -28.93 -50.42
N SER A 1038 -5.97 -28.32 -49.30
CA SER A 1038 -6.99 -27.24 -49.17
C SER A 1038 -8.44 -27.52 -49.64
N GLY A 1039 -9.46 -26.81 -49.10
CA GLY A 1039 -10.80 -26.79 -49.73
C GLY A 1039 -12.07 -26.59 -48.86
N LEU A 1040 -12.14 -25.56 -48.01
CA LEU A 1040 -13.36 -24.78 -47.64
C LEU A 1040 -14.74 -25.47 -47.41
N LEU A 1041 -15.23 -25.32 -46.17
CA LEU A 1041 -16.60 -24.90 -45.76
C LEU A 1041 -17.87 -25.71 -46.17
N SER A 1042 -18.54 -26.22 -45.12
CA SER A 1042 -20.00 -26.09 -44.83
C SER A 1042 -21.04 -26.83 -45.70
N ILE A 1043 -21.89 -27.64 -45.05
CA ILE A 1043 -23.30 -27.31 -44.67
C ILE A 1043 -23.99 -28.49 -43.95
N ILE A 1044 -24.62 -28.16 -42.81
CA ILE A 1044 -25.78 -28.77 -42.11
C ILE A 1044 -26.28 -30.17 -42.57
N GLY A 1045 -26.37 -31.10 -41.62
CA GLY A 1045 -27.14 -32.35 -41.74
C GLY A 1045 -27.67 -32.87 -40.39
N LEU A 1046 -28.87 -32.43 -39.98
CA LEU A 1046 -29.54 -32.90 -38.75
C LEU A 1046 -30.20 -34.27 -38.95
N ALA A 1047 -29.95 -35.20 -38.03
CA ALA A 1047 -30.74 -36.43 -37.88
C ALA A 1047 -30.82 -36.86 -36.40
N PHE A 1048 -32.01 -36.77 -35.80
CA PHE A 1048 -32.29 -37.37 -34.49
C PHE A 1048 -32.62 -38.86 -34.64
N ALA A 1049 -32.02 -39.70 -33.80
CA ALA A 1049 -32.57 -41.00 -33.42
C ALA A 1049 -32.26 -41.21 -31.94
N SER A 1050 -33.28 -41.50 -31.13
CA SER A 1050 -33.20 -41.54 -29.67
C SER A 1050 -33.65 -42.90 -29.12
N LEU A 1051 -33.56 -43.02 -27.79
CA LEU A 1051 -34.28 -43.98 -26.94
C LEU A 1051 -33.75 -45.43 -26.86
N ALA A 1052 -32.99 -45.70 -25.79
CA ALA A 1052 -33.33 -46.75 -24.84
C ALA A 1052 -32.71 -46.42 -23.46
N ALA A 1053 -33.55 -46.21 -22.44
CA ALA A 1053 -33.11 -46.08 -21.05
C ALA A 1053 -33.78 -47.16 -20.21
N PHE A 1054 -33.05 -47.80 -19.29
CA PHE A 1054 -33.69 -48.66 -18.29
C PHE A 1054 -33.01 -48.65 -16.91
N VAL A 1055 -33.54 -47.77 -16.05
CA VAL A 1055 -33.86 -48.02 -14.63
C VAL A 1055 -32.74 -48.47 -13.67
N LEU A 1056 -32.46 -47.60 -12.69
CA LEU A 1056 -31.73 -47.93 -11.46
C LEU A 1056 -32.43 -49.04 -10.66
N ARG A 1057 -31.65 -49.80 -9.87
CA ARG A 1057 -32.11 -50.12 -8.50
C ARG A 1057 -30.98 -50.05 -7.47
N LYS A 1058 -31.30 -49.41 -6.34
CA LYS A 1058 -30.41 -49.24 -5.17
C LYS A 1058 -30.19 -50.56 -4.41
N LYS A 1059 -29.11 -50.52 -3.61
CA LYS A 1059 -28.79 -51.24 -2.36
C LYS A 1059 -27.61 -52.21 -2.49
N ASP A 1060 -26.72 -52.27 -1.49
CA ASP A 1060 -26.63 -51.46 -0.24
C ASP A 1060 -25.43 -50.52 -0.25
#